data_AF-M2PCN7-F1
#
_entry.id   AF-M2PCN7-F1
#
_cell.length_a   1.000
_cell.length_b   1.000
_cell.length_c   1.000
_cell.angle_alpha   90.00
_cell.angle_beta   90.00
_cell.angle_gamma   90.00
#
_symmetry.space_group_name_H-M   'P 1'
#
loop_
_entity.id
_entity.type
_entity.pdbx_description
1 polymer ?
#
loop_
_entity_poly.entity_id
_entity_poly.type
_entity_poly.pdbx_seq_one_letter_code
_entity_poly.pdbx_strand_id
1 'polypeptide(L)'
;MQAGPVNLTITYLMPIEPSDWIQQSLPFSYVSLEVVSTDGAPHNVEAYADINGAWLSGDGSSEIQWSTVVGDDIVYHEISLASPTPFQEINQQANDGVMYHAISQGPGVTWQTGANTACRWQFNLTGNLTNGVDTDFRPITNNHPVFAFAVNLGSIESTAAPVVWSLGYVRNPVIQYSTPSGNDQLRSPLFLTQYSSVIEAMTAFVVNYSSASQRAQAFDRNVTEAATNISSEYAGVLSLALRTSFGGLDVTVSNGTDGQLNASDVKTFMKDLGSSRRVNPVEVLYQAFPMYLYLNASFAKSLLSPLLEYQDSALYHNPYAAMDLGPNYPVAAGDNYTHNAGVEQTGNMLIMTLAHARISGDGSLIGAHYELLKSWADYLVNNTLMPTADQQSADREEIANLTNLAVKGIIAIAAMAEMSRAVGDTERFEQYSKQSSALIKTWESLALSSDQQHLLLDYGDLDATWALVYNLYADRLLGLDLINPSIYEKQTMFYQGLIAGNSGDAFGLPLDSNNTVINAAWLLFTSATASNNTLVRTLVSAVWNHILHHVDGGILPLTYNAAQGQLVSNTASPGNGAMFALLALDIPNTTILVSSQFSGAGSSMATGSAHSSDGGTRHLIIGAVIGGLVGGVCVLGLLLTARFVWRHKTRGTKCVAVEPFVSRTSDHPLPAPPQPGSRETAAITYTITTPPSSMEPPSDQTLGVPVLDFTPVATRHNRPLRALNLNSDNSPRHMLKLREEVANLRRVMQTIRAGQLIPPPEYTSDGGSAA
;
A
#
# COMPACT_ATOMS: atom_id res chain seq x y z
N MET A 1 -12.00 21.51 -12.06
CA MET A 1 -11.62 22.84 -11.53
C MET A 1 -11.92 23.89 -12.59
N GLN A 2 -12.12 25.16 -12.25
CA GLN A 2 -12.28 26.24 -13.23
C GLN A 2 -11.17 27.28 -13.03
N ALA A 3 -10.59 27.78 -14.11
CA ALA A 3 -9.58 28.83 -14.11
C ALA A 3 -9.93 29.87 -15.19
N GLY A 4 -10.51 31.01 -14.77
CA GLY A 4 -11.04 31.99 -15.71
C GLY A 4 -12.12 31.38 -16.63
N PRO A 5 -12.02 31.56 -17.95
CA PRO A 5 -13.02 31.06 -18.91
C PRO A 5 -12.83 29.58 -19.30
N VAL A 6 -11.90 28.84 -18.69
CA VAL A 6 -11.69 27.41 -18.98
C VAL A 6 -11.93 26.51 -17.77
N ASN A 7 -12.45 25.31 -18.04
CA ASN A 7 -12.47 24.19 -17.11
C ASN A 7 -11.19 23.37 -17.27
N LEU A 8 -10.65 22.94 -16.13
CA LEU A 8 -9.46 22.11 -15.98
C LEU A 8 -9.85 20.77 -15.35
N THR A 9 -9.54 19.67 -16.01
CA THR A 9 -9.57 18.32 -15.44
C THR A 9 -8.14 17.91 -15.13
N ILE A 10 -7.86 17.56 -13.87
CA ILE A 10 -6.55 17.06 -13.44
C ILE A 10 -6.74 15.63 -12.94
N THR A 11 -5.98 14.69 -13.52
CA THR A 11 -6.06 13.27 -13.22
C THR A 11 -4.75 12.77 -12.61
N TYR A 12 -4.83 12.14 -11.44
CA TYR A 12 -3.70 11.51 -10.75
C TYR A 12 -3.74 10.00 -10.97
N LEU A 13 -2.94 9.52 -11.93
CA LEU A 13 -2.91 8.12 -12.35
C LEU A 13 -1.68 7.41 -11.76
N MET A 14 -1.94 6.49 -10.84
CA MET A 14 -0.98 5.49 -10.36
C MET A 14 -1.46 4.15 -10.91
N PRO A 15 -0.86 3.61 -11.99
CA PRO A 15 -1.32 2.36 -12.58
C PRO A 15 -1.26 1.20 -11.58
N ILE A 16 -2.34 0.45 -11.49
CA ILE A 16 -2.40 -0.84 -10.80
C ILE A 16 -2.60 -1.86 -11.91
N GLU A 17 -1.65 -2.78 -12.06
CA GLU A 17 -1.51 -3.65 -13.23
C GLU A 17 -1.31 -5.12 -12.78
N PRO A 18 -2.24 -5.75 -12.05
CA PRO A 18 -1.96 -7.02 -11.35
C PRO A 18 -1.68 -8.20 -12.29
N SER A 19 -2.00 -8.08 -13.58
CA SER A 19 -1.72 -9.05 -14.63
C SER A 19 -0.34 -8.88 -15.28
N ASP A 20 0.33 -7.74 -15.13
CA ASP A 20 1.67 -7.46 -15.67
C ASP A 20 2.61 -7.03 -14.55
N TRP A 21 3.40 -7.98 -14.07
CA TRP A 21 4.32 -7.79 -12.95
C TRP A 21 5.44 -6.79 -13.24
N ILE A 22 5.84 -6.61 -14.51
CA ILE A 22 6.83 -5.60 -14.87
C ILE A 22 6.22 -4.22 -14.69
N GLN A 23 5.05 -3.98 -15.27
CA GLN A 23 4.33 -2.70 -15.14
C GLN A 23 3.97 -2.41 -13.68
N GLN A 24 3.48 -3.40 -12.93
CA GLN A 24 3.13 -3.25 -11.51
C GLN A 24 4.34 -2.92 -10.62
N SER A 25 5.56 -3.29 -11.05
CA SER A 25 6.80 -2.99 -10.31
C SER A 25 7.43 -1.65 -10.67
N LEU A 26 6.88 -0.87 -11.61
CA LEU A 26 7.37 0.47 -11.96
C LEU A 26 6.95 1.49 -10.88
N PRO A 27 7.89 2.12 -10.16
CA PRO A 27 7.56 3.08 -9.09
C PRO A 27 7.32 4.50 -9.68
N PHE A 28 6.43 4.57 -10.67
CA PHE A 28 6.12 5.78 -11.43
C PHE A 28 4.61 6.05 -11.47
N SER A 29 4.26 7.32 -11.60
CA SER A 29 2.88 7.81 -11.66
C SER A 29 2.78 8.96 -12.67
N TYR A 30 1.55 9.28 -13.10
CA TYR A 30 1.27 10.42 -13.97
C TYR A 30 0.37 11.43 -13.26
N VAL A 31 0.61 12.71 -13.56
CA VAL A 31 -0.37 13.79 -13.41
C VAL A 31 -0.68 14.27 -14.81
N SER A 32 -1.96 14.25 -15.20
CA SER A 32 -2.39 14.78 -16.50
C SER A 32 -3.38 15.93 -16.35
N LEU A 33 -3.35 16.84 -17.32
CA LEU A 33 -4.20 18.03 -17.41
C LEU A 33 -4.91 18.08 -18.76
N GLU A 34 -6.23 18.21 -18.71
CA GLU A 34 -7.09 18.48 -19.86
C GLU A 34 -7.81 19.82 -19.65
N VAL A 35 -8.06 20.54 -20.74
CA VAL A 35 -8.64 21.89 -20.72
C VAL A 35 -9.80 21.95 -21.70
N VAL A 36 -10.91 22.57 -21.28
CA VAL A 36 -12.10 22.82 -22.12
C VAL A 36 -12.67 24.20 -21.84
N SER A 37 -12.92 24.99 -22.88
CA SER A 37 -13.53 26.31 -22.80
C SER A 37 -14.95 26.26 -22.23
N THR A 38 -15.32 27.27 -21.44
CA THR A 38 -16.66 27.37 -20.82
C THR A 38 -17.60 28.32 -21.56
N ASP A 39 -17.07 29.16 -22.45
CA ASP A 39 -17.84 30.11 -23.28
C ASP A 39 -17.86 29.71 -24.77
N GLY A 40 -17.13 28.67 -25.16
CA GLY A 40 -17.02 28.20 -26.54
C GLY A 40 -16.11 29.05 -27.43
N ALA A 41 -15.34 29.98 -26.85
CA ALA A 41 -14.28 30.70 -27.53
C ALA A 41 -12.89 30.06 -27.26
N PRO A 42 -11.90 30.24 -28.15
CA PRO A 42 -10.53 29.84 -27.89
C PRO A 42 -9.83 30.80 -26.92
N HIS A 43 -9.10 30.26 -25.96
CA HIS A 43 -8.34 31.02 -24.95
C HIS A 43 -6.87 30.65 -24.98
N ASN A 44 -5.98 31.61 -24.70
CA ASN A 44 -4.56 31.29 -24.50
C ASN A 44 -4.38 30.54 -23.17
N VAL A 45 -3.71 29.39 -23.23
CA VAL A 45 -3.49 28.54 -22.04
C VAL A 45 -2.03 28.12 -21.95
N GLU A 46 -1.42 28.38 -20.79
CA GLU A 46 -0.15 27.84 -20.39
C GLU A 46 -0.31 27.01 -19.11
N ALA A 47 0.36 25.86 -19.05
CA ALA A 47 0.36 24.97 -17.90
C ALA A 47 1.75 24.88 -17.26
N TYR A 48 1.81 24.73 -15.94
CA TYR A 48 3.05 24.63 -15.17
C TYR A 48 2.90 23.59 -14.06
N ALA A 49 3.92 22.74 -13.90
CA ALA A 49 4.06 21.84 -12.76
C ALA A 49 5.50 21.83 -12.28
N ASP A 50 5.70 21.82 -10.96
CA ASP A 50 7.00 21.61 -10.34
C ASP A 50 6.93 20.58 -9.21
N ILE A 51 8.09 19.97 -8.92
CA ILE A 51 8.33 19.24 -7.68
C ILE A 51 9.56 19.83 -6.99
N ASN A 52 9.74 19.55 -5.70
CA ASN A 52 10.89 19.98 -4.91
C ASN A 52 11.59 18.78 -4.26
N GLY A 53 12.76 19.00 -3.67
CA GLY A 53 13.56 17.93 -3.06
C GLY A 53 12.96 17.24 -1.82
N ALA A 54 11.79 17.67 -1.30
CA ALA A 54 11.26 17.20 -0.02
C ALA A 54 10.72 15.76 -0.02
N TRP A 55 10.81 15.05 -1.15
CA TRP A 55 10.51 13.61 -1.25
C TRP A 55 11.77 12.74 -1.15
N LEU A 56 12.98 13.33 -1.13
CA LEU A 56 14.25 12.60 -1.08
C LEU A 56 14.70 12.21 0.32
N SER A 57 14.22 12.90 1.35
CA SER A 57 14.54 12.61 2.74
C SER A 57 13.56 13.29 3.69
N GLY A 58 13.31 12.64 4.82
CA GLY A 58 12.65 13.26 5.97
C GLY A 58 13.49 14.30 6.72
N ASP A 59 14.77 14.50 6.34
CA ASP A 59 15.62 15.61 6.81
C ASP A 59 15.77 16.69 5.74
N GLY A 60 15.03 17.79 5.89
CA GLY A 60 15.08 18.95 5.01
C GLY A 60 16.41 19.73 5.00
N SER A 61 17.37 19.39 5.86
CA SER A 61 18.74 19.93 5.82
C SER A 61 19.69 19.12 4.92
N SER A 62 19.27 17.94 4.44
CA SER A 62 20.04 17.10 3.51
C SER A 62 20.35 17.84 2.21
N GLU A 63 21.62 17.82 1.80
CA GLU A 63 22.10 18.36 0.53
C GLU A 63 21.62 17.49 -0.64
N ILE A 64 21.10 18.12 -1.70
CA ILE A 64 20.66 17.43 -2.91
C ILE A 64 21.42 17.92 -4.13
N GLN A 65 21.63 17.00 -5.06
CA GLN A 65 22.22 17.22 -6.38
C GLN A 65 21.21 16.82 -7.45
N TRP A 66 21.35 17.39 -8.65
CA TRP A 66 20.42 17.11 -9.74
C TRP A 66 21.06 17.24 -11.12
N SER A 67 20.41 16.66 -12.11
CA SER A 67 20.69 16.89 -13.52
C SER A 67 19.39 17.06 -14.32
N THR A 68 19.50 17.73 -15.47
CA THR A 68 18.43 17.79 -16.46
C THR A 68 18.93 17.17 -17.75
N VAL A 69 18.17 16.24 -18.29
CA VAL A 69 18.49 15.56 -19.55
C VAL A 69 17.39 15.84 -20.57
N VAL A 70 17.81 16.38 -21.70
CA VAL A 70 16.95 16.67 -22.86
C VAL A 70 17.21 15.59 -23.91
N GLY A 71 16.29 14.66 -24.06
CA GLY A 71 16.31 13.65 -25.11
C GLY A 71 15.45 14.06 -26.30
N ASP A 72 15.45 13.20 -27.33
CA ASP A 72 14.60 13.35 -28.51
C ASP A 72 13.12 13.08 -28.17
N ASP A 73 12.84 12.05 -27.35
CA ASP A 73 11.47 11.64 -26.99
C ASP A 73 10.94 12.29 -25.71
N ILE A 74 11.81 12.56 -24.72
CA ILE A 74 11.43 13.07 -23.39
C ILE A 74 12.42 14.11 -22.86
N VAL A 75 11.96 14.94 -21.92
CA VAL A 75 12.84 15.72 -21.03
C VAL A 75 12.60 15.25 -19.60
N TYR A 76 13.67 15.10 -18.81
CA TYR A 76 13.55 14.76 -17.40
C TYR A 76 14.56 15.51 -16.52
N HIS A 77 14.16 15.67 -15.26
CA HIS A 77 15.02 16.01 -14.14
C HIS A 77 15.27 14.74 -13.32
N GLU A 78 16.54 14.48 -13.01
CA GLU A 78 16.97 13.45 -12.06
C GLU A 78 17.50 14.15 -10.81
N ILE A 79 17.03 13.77 -9.62
CA ILE A 79 17.34 14.42 -8.35
C ILE A 79 17.70 13.34 -7.33
N SER A 80 18.81 13.52 -6.60
CA SER A 80 19.24 12.60 -5.54
C SER A 80 19.83 13.37 -4.36
N LEU A 81 19.94 12.71 -3.21
CA LEU A 81 20.79 13.21 -2.12
C LEU A 81 22.26 13.24 -2.58
N ALA A 82 23.03 14.24 -2.16
CA ALA A 82 24.48 14.28 -2.39
C ALA A 82 25.23 13.24 -1.54
N SER A 83 24.61 12.72 -0.48
CA SER A 83 25.15 11.65 0.37
C SER A 83 24.01 10.74 0.86
N PRO A 84 23.49 9.84 -0.01
CA PRO A 84 22.44 8.89 0.36
C PRO A 84 22.95 7.83 1.33
N THR A 85 22.08 7.34 2.22
CA THR A 85 22.39 6.25 3.15
C THR A 85 21.51 5.04 2.84
N PRO A 86 22.05 3.99 2.20
CA PRO A 86 21.27 2.80 1.82
C PRO A 86 20.52 2.16 2.99
N PHE A 87 19.30 1.74 2.70
CA PHE A 87 18.40 1.05 3.62
C PHE A 87 18.06 1.82 4.91
N GLN A 88 18.19 3.15 4.89
CA GLN A 88 17.79 4.03 5.99
C GLN A 88 16.49 4.77 5.66
N GLU A 89 15.63 4.93 6.67
CA GLU A 89 14.55 5.91 6.64
C GLU A 89 14.77 7.02 7.65
N ILE A 90 14.48 8.27 7.25
CA ILE A 90 14.38 9.43 8.14
C ILE A 90 12.93 9.88 8.13
N ASN A 91 12.32 10.03 9.32
CA ASN A 91 10.90 10.37 9.48
C ASN A 91 9.95 9.53 8.59
N GLN A 92 10.25 8.22 8.47
CA GLN A 92 9.51 7.22 7.67
C GLN A 92 9.60 7.39 6.14
N GLN A 93 10.47 8.27 5.65
CA GLN A 93 10.81 8.42 4.23
C GLN A 93 12.17 7.78 3.96
N ALA A 94 12.32 7.08 2.84
CA ALA A 94 13.59 6.50 2.42
C ALA A 94 14.65 7.60 2.16
N ASN A 95 15.91 7.27 2.47
CA ASN A 95 17.05 8.19 2.43
C ASN A 95 18.11 7.77 1.38
N ASP A 96 17.70 7.00 0.38
CA ASP A 96 18.55 6.32 -0.60
C ASP A 96 17.98 6.25 -2.04
N GLY A 97 16.81 6.81 -2.29
CA GLY A 97 16.21 6.82 -3.62
C GLY A 97 16.63 8.00 -4.51
N VAL A 98 16.35 7.83 -5.80
CA VAL A 98 16.49 8.85 -6.85
C VAL A 98 15.09 9.23 -7.34
N MET A 99 14.81 10.53 -7.33
CA MET A 99 13.54 11.09 -7.78
C MET A 99 13.64 11.54 -9.23
N TYR A 100 12.58 11.30 -9.99
CA TYR A 100 12.46 11.65 -11.40
C TYR A 100 11.21 12.49 -11.64
N HIS A 101 11.36 13.59 -12.38
CA HIS A 101 10.25 14.35 -12.97
C HIS A 101 10.46 14.35 -14.48
N ALA A 102 9.49 13.91 -15.28
CA ALA A 102 9.64 13.80 -16.72
C ALA A 102 8.39 14.26 -17.48
N ILE A 103 8.58 14.65 -18.73
CA ILE A 103 7.53 14.98 -19.70
C ILE A 103 7.95 14.55 -21.11
N SER A 104 7.00 14.18 -21.96
CA SER A 104 7.27 13.97 -23.39
C SER A 104 7.79 15.25 -24.03
N GLN A 105 8.79 15.14 -24.90
CA GLN A 105 9.30 16.25 -25.69
C GLN A 105 8.20 16.73 -26.67
N GLY A 106 8.08 18.05 -26.88
CA GLY A 106 7.08 18.57 -27.81
C GLY A 106 7.07 20.09 -27.99
N PRO A 107 6.28 20.60 -28.95
CA PRO A 107 6.09 22.03 -29.15
C PRO A 107 5.56 22.70 -27.86
N GLY A 108 6.11 23.86 -27.52
CA GLY A 108 5.69 24.61 -26.33
C GLY A 108 6.16 24.05 -24.98
N VAL A 109 6.82 22.89 -24.95
CA VAL A 109 7.45 22.36 -23.74
C VAL A 109 8.69 23.18 -23.41
N THR A 110 8.74 23.71 -22.19
CA THR A 110 9.89 24.40 -21.62
C THR A 110 10.15 23.89 -20.20
N TRP A 111 11.39 23.98 -19.73
CA TRP A 111 11.81 23.42 -18.45
C TRP A 111 12.77 24.36 -17.70
N GLN A 112 12.89 24.19 -16.39
CA GLN A 112 13.86 24.93 -15.59
C GLN A 112 14.13 24.24 -14.25
N THR A 113 15.39 24.19 -13.85
CA THR A 113 15.76 23.96 -12.45
C THR A 113 16.18 25.27 -11.80
N GLY A 114 15.93 25.44 -10.50
CA GLY A 114 16.26 26.66 -9.77
C GLY A 114 15.42 26.86 -8.52
N ALA A 115 15.51 28.04 -7.92
CA ALA A 115 14.68 28.40 -6.76
C ALA A 115 13.19 28.43 -7.11
N ASN A 116 12.33 27.94 -6.22
CA ASN A 116 10.87 27.93 -6.38
C ASN A 116 10.30 29.31 -6.77
N THR A 117 10.76 30.37 -6.12
CA THR A 117 10.35 31.75 -6.40
C THR A 117 10.76 32.19 -7.80
N ALA A 118 11.98 31.88 -8.23
CA ALA A 118 12.51 32.25 -9.54
C ALA A 118 11.74 31.53 -10.68
N CYS A 119 11.58 30.21 -10.59
CA CYS A 119 10.89 29.43 -11.63
C CYS A 119 9.41 29.80 -11.75
N ARG A 120 8.70 29.93 -10.62
CA ARG A 120 7.27 30.30 -10.61
C ARG A 120 7.04 31.74 -11.05
N TRP A 121 7.92 32.67 -10.69
CA TRP A 121 7.85 34.07 -11.14
C TRP A 121 8.15 34.21 -12.64
N GLN A 122 9.14 33.48 -13.14
CA GLN A 122 9.46 33.40 -14.57
C GLN A 122 8.25 32.93 -15.38
N PHE A 123 7.60 31.84 -14.96
CA PHE A 123 6.37 31.36 -15.60
C PHE A 123 5.25 32.41 -15.52
N ASN A 124 4.97 32.96 -14.34
CA ASN A 124 3.92 33.96 -14.13
C ASN A 124 4.10 35.25 -14.94
N LEU A 125 5.33 35.63 -15.31
CA LEU A 125 5.60 36.79 -16.17
C LEU A 125 5.55 36.50 -17.68
N THR A 126 5.78 35.26 -18.12
CA THR A 126 6.09 34.97 -19.54
C THR A 126 5.35 33.78 -20.16
N GLY A 127 4.58 33.03 -19.36
CA GLY A 127 3.93 31.79 -19.77
C GLY A 127 4.89 30.63 -20.09
N ASN A 128 6.20 30.81 -19.89
CA ASN A 128 7.24 29.86 -20.30
C ASN A 128 8.40 29.82 -19.29
N LEU A 129 9.20 28.77 -19.38
CA LEU A 129 10.46 28.61 -18.65
C LEU A 129 11.67 28.87 -19.53
N THR A 130 12.82 29.10 -18.90
CA THR A 130 14.03 29.57 -19.60
C THR A 130 14.82 28.49 -20.34
N ASN A 131 14.48 27.20 -20.17
CA ASN A 131 15.36 26.07 -20.52
C ASN A 131 16.73 26.18 -19.82
N GLY A 132 16.71 26.70 -18.59
CA GLY A 132 17.87 26.95 -17.76
C GLY A 132 18.12 25.81 -16.77
N VAL A 133 19.40 25.42 -16.64
CA VAL A 133 19.87 24.51 -15.59
C VAL A 133 20.51 25.35 -14.50
N ASP A 134 19.96 25.31 -13.29
CA ASP A 134 20.69 25.70 -12.08
C ASP A 134 21.72 24.61 -11.73
N THR A 135 22.93 25.01 -11.33
CA THR A 135 24.04 24.13 -10.95
C THR A 135 24.53 24.38 -9.52
N ASP A 136 23.87 25.26 -8.77
CA ASP A 136 24.14 25.54 -7.36
C ASP A 136 23.40 24.51 -6.47
N PHE A 137 24.02 23.33 -6.32
CA PHE A 137 23.52 22.26 -5.44
C PHE A 137 23.51 22.70 -3.97
N ARG A 138 22.45 22.33 -3.24
CA ARG A 138 22.14 22.88 -1.91
C ARG A 138 21.11 22.03 -1.16
N PRO A 139 20.92 22.24 0.16
CA PRO A 139 19.89 21.57 0.94
C PRO A 139 18.46 21.72 0.43
N ILE A 140 17.62 20.70 0.67
CA ILE A 140 16.17 20.66 0.33
C ILE A 140 15.44 21.97 0.71
N THR A 141 15.73 22.50 1.90
CA THR A 141 15.10 23.71 2.43
C THR A 141 15.82 25.01 2.09
N ASN A 142 17.05 24.97 1.57
CA ASN A 142 17.82 26.17 1.25
C ASN A 142 17.45 26.67 -0.16
N ASN A 143 16.85 27.86 -0.23
CA ASN A 143 16.40 28.48 -1.49
C ASN A 143 15.51 27.53 -2.34
N HIS A 144 14.77 26.65 -1.65
CA HIS A 144 13.86 25.61 -2.16
C HIS A 144 14.02 25.27 -3.65
N PRO A 145 15.01 24.43 -4.02
CA PRO A 145 15.18 23.99 -5.41
C PRO A 145 13.93 23.26 -5.91
N VAL A 146 13.49 23.61 -7.12
CA VAL A 146 12.40 22.98 -7.86
C VAL A 146 12.84 22.53 -9.24
N PHE A 147 12.09 21.55 -9.74
CA PHE A 147 12.31 20.82 -10.98
C PHE A 147 11.05 20.97 -11.82
N ALA A 148 11.04 21.96 -12.71
CA ALA A 148 9.81 22.52 -13.26
C ALA A 148 9.67 22.31 -14.77
N PHE A 149 8.46 21.95 -15.19
CA PHE A 149 8.03 21.91 -16.58
C PHE A 149 6.88 22.88 -16.82
N ALA A 150 6.90 23.54 -17.98
CA ALA A 150 5.79 24.33 -18.48
C ALA A 150 5.46 23.92 -19.92
N VAL A 151 4.18 24.01 -20.27
CA VAL A 151 3.68 23.72 -21.63
C VAL A 151 2.79 24.87 -22.08
N ASN A 152 3.19 25.56 -23.14
CA ASN A 152 2.36 26.55 -23.80
C ASN A 152 1.45 25.85 -24.84
N LEU A 153 0.15 25.81 -24.58
CA LEU A 153 -0.85 25.20 -25.47
C LEU A 153 -1.34 26.17 -26.55
N GLY A 154 -1.00 27.46 -26.46
CA GLY A 154 -1.49 28.51 -27.34
C GLY A 154 -2.99 28.76 -27.15
N SER A 155 -3.64 29.26 -28.21
CA SER A 155 -5.07 29.59 -28.21
C SER A 155 -5.91 28.36 -28.55
N ILE A 156 -6.63 27.82 -27.57
CA ILE A 156 -7.40 26.56 -27.69
C ILE A 156 -8.83 26.68 -27.16
N GLU A 157 -9.77 25.98 -27.80
CA GLU A 157 -11.10 25.69 -27.23
C GLU A 157 -11.06 24.44 -26.35
N SER A 158 -10.24 23.45 -26.70
CA SER A 158 -9.98 22.26 -25.88
C SER A 158 -8.62 21.64 -26.19
N THR A 159 -8.09 20.86 -25.24
CA THR A 159 -6.87 20.04 -25.44
C THR A 159 -7.13 18.88 -26.39
N ALA A 160 -6.35 18.79 -27.48
CA ALA A 160 -6.40 17.66 -28.41
C ALA A 160 -5.87 16.34 -27.82
N ALA A 161 -4.96 16.44 -26.84
CA ALA A 161 -4.49 15.37 -25.97
C ALA A 161 -4.11 15.98 -24.60
N PRO A 162 -4.15 15.22 -23.49
CA PRO A 162 -3.75 15.73 -22.18
C PRO A 162 -2.28 16.17 -22.16
N VAL A 163 -1.97 17.23 -21.39
CA VAL A 163 -0.59 17.48 -20.94
C VAL A 163 -0.27 16.46 -19.84
N VAL A 164 0.87 15.79 -19.90
CA VAL A 164 1.20 14.69 -18.97
C VAL A 164 2.59 14.91 -18.36
N TRP A 165 2.64 15.03 -17.04
CA TRP A 165 3.87 14.93 -16.26
C TRP A 165 3.96 13.54 -15.64
N SER A 166 5.15 12.95 -15.66
CA SER A 166 5.45 11.68 -15.01
C SER A 166 6.39 11.88 -13.82
N LEU A 167 6.12 11.19 -12.73
CA LEU A 167 6.84 11.31 -11.47
C LEU A 167 7.23 9.92 -10.97
N GLY A 168 8.46 9.74 -10.52
CA GLY A 168 8.91 8.47 -9.95
C GLY A 168 9.92 8.64 -8.82
N TYR A 169 10.00 7.62 -7.97
CA TYR A 169 10.98 7.52 -6.89
C TYR A 169 11.56 6.11 -6.89
N VAL A 170 12.82 5.97 -7.27
CA VAL A 170 13.44 4.68 -7.57
C VAL A 170 14.56 4.40 -6.58
N ARG A 171 14.50 3.23 -5.94
CA ARG A 171 15.61 2.67 -5.14
C ARG A 171 16.19 1.48 -5.88
N ASN A 172 17.51 1.32 -5.88
CA ASN A 172 18.17 0.10 -6.36
C ASN A 172 19.56 -0.03 -5.73
N PRO A 173 19.83 -1.05 -4.90
CA PRO A 173 18.89 -2.06 -4.41
C PRO A 173 17.71 -1.46 -3.61
N VAL A 174 16.62 -2.22 -3.48
CA VAL A 174 15.39 -1.78 -2.82
C VAL A 174 15.34 -2.19 -1.35
N ILE A 175 15.87 -3.39 -1.08
CA ILE A 175 15.81 -4.04 0.23
C ILE A 175 17.05 -4.91 0.43
N GLN A 176 17.51 -5.00 1.68
CA GLN A 176 18.49 -5.99 2.13
C GLN A 176 17.73 -7.18 2.73
N TYR A 177 17.94 -8.38 2.21
CA TYR A 177 17.29 -9.62 2.65
C TYR A 177 18.33 -10.62 3.20
N SER A 178 18.13 -11.11 4.42
CA SER A 178 18.92 -12.20 4.97
C SER A 178 18.45 -13.52 4.36
N THR A 179 19.33 -14.16 3.60
CA THR A 179 19.05 -15.48 3.01
C THR A 179 18.97 -16.58 4.08
N PRO A 180 18.38 -17.75 3.77
CA PRO A 180 18.40 -18.93 4.66
C PRO A 180 19.79 -19.39 5.15
N SER A 181 20.86 -18.91 4.49
CA SER A 181 22.25 -19.18 4.86
C SER A 181 22.86 -18.17 5.84
N GLY A 182 22.11 -17.15 6.26
CA GLY A 182 22.57 -16.05 7.12
C GLY A 182 23.41 -14.98 6.39
N ASN A 183 23.46 -15.03 5.06
CA ASN A 183 24.15 -14.05 4.23
C ASN A 183 23.19 -12.97 3.74
N ASP A 184 23.63 -11.71 3.77
CA ASP A 184 22.91 -10.59 3.16
C ASP A 184 22.85 -10.71 1.64
N GLN A 185 21.65 -10.52 1.10
CA GLN A 185 21.37 -10.41 -0.33
C GLN A 185 20.69 -9.07 -0.60
N LEU A 186 21.34 -8.23 -1.40
CA LEU A 186 20.74 -7.00 -1.89
C LEU A 186 19.83 -7.34 -3.08
N ARG A 187 18.58 -6.86 -3.06
CA ARG A 187 17.58 -7.21 -4.09
C ARG A 187 17.19 -5.99 -4.92
N SER A 188 17.09 -6.17 -6.23
CA SER A 188 16.81 -5.12 -7.22
C SER A 188 15.34 -5.09 -7.61
N PRO A 189 14.81 -3.95 -8.11
CA PRO A 189 13.44 -3.87 -8.63
C PRO A 189 13.20 -4.87 -9.77
N LEU A 190 12.03 -5.51 -9.80
CA LEU A 190 11.69 -6.49 -10.83
C LEU A 190 11.72 -5.90 -12.26
N PHE A 191 11.32 -4.64 -12.46
CA PHE A 191 11.27 -4.03 -13.81
C PHE A 191 12.64 -4.03 -14.52
N LEU A 192 13.76 -4.03 -13.78
CA LEU A 192 15.11 -4.09 -14.36
C LEU A 192 15.44 -5.46 -15.00
N THR A 193 14.57 -6.47 -14.88
CA THR A 193 14.68 -7.70 -15.68
C THR A 193 14.26 -7.51 -17.13
N GLN A 194 13.45 -6.48 -17.43
CA GLN A 194 13.03 -6.10 -18.78
C GLN A 194 13.79 -4.87 -19.31
N TYR A 195 14.06 -3.89 -18.45
CA TYR A 195 14.72 -2.63 -18.83
C TYR A 195 16.19 -2.61 -18.40
N SER A 196 17.09 -2.24 -19.31
CA SER A 196 18.54 -2.18 -19.04
C SER A 196 18.95 -1.07 -18.06
N SER A 197 18.06 -0.10 -17.82
CA SER A 197 18.26 1.00 -16.88
C SER A 197 16.93 1.61 -16.42
N VAL A 198 17.00 2.37 -15.33
CA VAL A 198 15.89 3.19 -14.83
C VAL A 198 15.42 4.21 -15.87
N ILE A 199 16.36 4.79 -16.65
CA ILE A 199 16.03 5.77 -17.69
C ILE A 199 15.25 5.13 -18.85
N GLU A 200 15.59 3.90 -19.24
CA GLU A 200 14.84 3.16 -20.27
C GLU A 200 13.42 2.84 -19.78
N ALA A 201 13.28 2.37 -18.53
CA ALA A 201 12.00 2.11 -17.89
C ALA A 201 11.12 3.37 -17.81
N MET A 202 11.70 4.49 -17.37
CA MET A 202 11.04 5.80 -17.31
C MET A 202 10.61 6.29 -18.69
N THR A 203 11.47 6.17 -19.71
CA THR A 203 11.13 6.59 -21.09
C THR A 203 9.96 5.77 -21.62
N ALA A 204 10.00 4.45 -21.42
CA ALA A 204 8.91 3.56 -21.78
C ALA A 204 7.61 3.87 -21.02
N PHE A 205 7.70 4.27 -19.75
CA PHE A 205 6.55 4.72 -18.96
C PHE A 205 5.95 6.02 -19.53
N VAL A 206 6.75 7.09 -19.66
CA VAL A 206 6.30 8.42 -20.14
C VAL A 206 5.50 8.32 -21.44
N VAL A 207 5.99 7.57 -22.43
CA VAL A 207 5.32 7.44 -23.74
C VAL A 207 4.10 6.48 -23.74
N ASN A 208 3.91 5.68 -22.68
CA ASN A 208 2.85 4.68 -22.56
C ASN A 208 1.55 5.21 -21.90
N TYR A 209 1.51 6.49 -21.50
CA TYR A 209 0.37 7.10 -20.78
C TYR A 209 -1.01 6.76 -21.35
N SER A 210 -1.20 6.86 -22.68
CA SER A 210 -2.51 6.61 -23.30
C SER A 210 -2.99 5.18 -23.07
N SER A 211 -2.11 4.19 -23.27
CA SER A 211 -2.41 2.77 -23.05
C SER A 211 -2.55 2.45 -21.56
N ALA A 212 -1.73 3.04 -20.69
CA ALA A 212 -1.84 2.89 -19.24
C ALA A 212 -3.17 3.43 -18.70
N SER A 213 -3.61 4.60 -19.19
CA SER A 213 -4.91 5.18 -18.84
C SER A 213 -6.08 4.31 -19.30
N GLN A 214 -6.02 3.75 -20.51
CA GLN A 214 -7.03 2.80 -21.00
C GLN A 214 -7.09 1.51 -20.18
N ARG A 215 -5.94 0.93 -19.79
CA ARG A 215 -5.90 -0.26 -18.92
C ARG A 215 -6.45 0.05 -17.52
N ALA A 216 -6.06 1.17 -16.92
CA ALA A 216 -6.58 1.61 -15.63
C ALA A 216 -8.11 1.80 -15.66
N GLN A 217 -8.66 2.47 -16.68
CA GLN A 217 -10.12 2.62 -16.85
C GLN A 217 -10.86 1.29 -17.09
N ALA A 218 -10.21 0.30 -17.71
CA ALA A 218 -10.78 -1.04 -17.84
C ALA A 218 -10.75 -1.79 -16.50
N PHE A 219 -9.65 -1.70 -15.76
CA PHE A 219 -9.48 -2.28 -14.43
C PHE A 219 -10.48 -1.70 -13.42
N ASP A 220 -10.57 -0.37 -13.32
CA ASP A 220 -11.50 0.33 -12.42
C ASP A 220 -12.95 -0.06 -12.70
N ARG A 221 -13.36 -0.15 -13.98
CA ARG A 221 -14.71 -0.66 -14.34
C ARG A 221 -14.93 -2.09 -13.89
N ASN A 222 -14.01 -3.01 -14.18
CA ASN A 222 -14.17 -4.41 -13.79
C ASN A 222 -14.35 -4.57 -12.27
N VAL A 223 -13.53 -3.89 -11.46
CA VAL A 223 -13.62 -3.95 -9.99
C VAL A 223 -14.90 -3.28 -9.47
N THR A 224 -15.24 -2.09 -9.99
CA THR A 224 -16.43 -1.36 -9.53
C THR A 224 -17.74 -1.99 -9.96
N GLU A 225 -17.82 -2.60 -11.15
CA GLU A 225 -18.98 -3.38 -11.60
C GLU A 225 -19.18 -4.63 -10.72
N ALA A 226 -18.11 -5.39 -10.47
CA ALA A 226 -18.17 -6.55 -9.57
C ALA A 226 -18.64 -6.16 -8.15
N ALA A 227 -18.11 -5.07 -7.59
CA ALA A 227 -18.52 -4.59 -6.27
C ALA A 227 -19.95 -4.02 -6.23
N THR A 228 -20.40 -3.35 -7.30
CA THR A 228 -21.74 -2.75 -7.38
C THR A 228 -22.85 -3.80 -7.32
N ASN A 229 -22.59 -5.04 -7.78
CA ASN A 229 -23.53 -6.16 -7.65
C ASN A 229 -23.87 -6.49 -6.18
N ILE A 230 -22.99 -6.16 -5.24
CA ILE A 230 -23.23 -6.27 -3.79
C ILE A 230 -23.90 -4.99 -3.27
N SER A 231 -23.24 -3.84 -3.43
CA SER A 231 -23.80 -2.49 -3.22
C SER A 231 -22.94 -1.39 -3.84
N SER A 232 -23.54 -0.22 -4.10
CA SER A 232 -22.86 1.00 -4.52
C SER A 232 -21.79 1.47 -3.52
N GLU A 233 -22.08 1.35 -2.23
CA GLU A 233 -21.21 1.68 -1.12
C GLU A 233 -19.96 0.80 -1.12
N TYR A 234 -20.11 -0.50 -1.45
CA TYR A 234 -18.97 -1.42 -1.56
C TYR A 234 -18.02 -1.04 -2.68
N ALA A 235 -18.55 -0.64 -3.85
CA ALA A 235 -17.72 -0.12 -4.95
C ALA A 235 -16.94 1.14 -4.55
N GLY A 236 -17.53 2.00 -3.72
CA GLY A 236 -16.86 3.15 -3.11
C GLY A 236 -15.70 2.74 -2.18
N VAL A 237 -15.90 1.73 -1.34
CA VAL A 237 -14.85 1.18 -0.45
C VAL A 237 -13.68 0.61 -1.26
N LEU A 238 -13.93 -0.25 -2.25
CA LEU A 238 -12.85 -0.90 -3.02
C LEU A 238 -12.03 0.09 -3.86
N SER A 239 -12.68 1.11 -4.42
CA SER A 239 -12.02 2.17 -5.22
C SER A 239 -10.92 2.90 -4.44
N LEU A 240 -10.98 2.88 -3.12
CA LEU A 240 -10.03 3.55 -2.23
C LEU A 240 -8.99 2.57 -1.68
N ALA A 241 -9.42 1.37 -1.27
CA ALA A 241 -8.59 0.36 -0.61
C ALA A 241 -7.43 -0.19 -1.47
N LEU A 242 -7.61 -0.26 -2.79
CA LEU A 242 -6.59 -0.75 -3.74
C LEU A 242 -5.24 -0.06 -3.59
N ARG A 243 -5.24 1.28 -3.49
CA ARG A 243 -4.02 2.10 -3.55
C ARG A 243 -3.16 1.97 -2.30
N THR A 244 -3.75 1.92 -1.11
CA THR A 244 -3.03 1.71 0.15
C THR A 244 -2.45 0.29 0.24
N SER A 245 -3.16 -0.68 -0.32
CA SER A 245 -2.76 -2.09 -0.31
C SER A 245 -1.56 -2.39 -1.20
N PHE A 246 -1.51 -1.85 -2.43
CA PHE A 246 -0.32 -1.95 -3.28
C PHE A 246 0.80 -0.97 -2.89
N GLY A 247 0.47 0.20 -2.34
CA GLY A 247 1.45 1.25 -2.02
C GLY A 247 2.47 0.89 -0.93
N GLY A 248 2.26 -0.21 -0.20
CA GLY A 248 3.23 -0.76 0.76
C GLY A 248 4.16 -1.83 0.19
N LEU A 249 4.11 -2.15 -1.11
CA LEU A 249 4.84 -3.26 -1.71
C LEU A 249 6.07 -2.85 -2.54
N ASP A 250 7.14 -3.62 -2.42
CA ASP A 250 8.27 -3.64 -3.35
C ASP A 250 8.46 -5.04 -3.94
N VAL A 251 8.38 -5.17 -5.27
CA VAL A 251 8.54 -6.44 -6.00
C VAL A 251 9.97 -6.55 -6.53
N THR A 252 10.69 -7.59 -6.11
CA THR A 252 12.16 -7.64 -6.23
C THR A 252 12.70 -8.95 -6.77
N VAL A 253 13.89 -8.90 -7.35
CA VAL A 253 14.69 -10.04 -7.83
C VAL A 253 16.09 -10.05 -7.21
N SER A 254 16.70 -11.23 -7.11
CA SER A 254 18.11 -11.38 -6.72
C SER A 254 19.05 -11.26 -7.92
N ASN A 255 20.35 -11.16 -7.63
CA ASN A 255 21.39 -11.43 -8.63
C ASN A 255 21.57 -12.95 -8.81
N GLY A 256 21.61 -13.40 -10.06
CA GLY A 256 22.03 -14.73 -10.47
C GLY A 256 23.53 -14.95 -10.34
N THR A 257 23.96 -16.20 -10.44
CA THR A 257 25.37 -16.62 -10.29
C THR A 257 26.28 -16.15 -11.44
N ASP A 258 25.70 -15.66 -12.53
CA ASP A 258 26.35 -15.04 -13.68
C ASP A 258 26.47 -13.50 -13.55
N GLY A 259 25.96 -12.92 -12.46
CA GLY A 259 25.93 -11.47 -12.22
C GLY A 259 24.84 -10.73 -12.97
N GLN A 260 23.88 -11.43 -13.62
CA GLN A 260 22.65 -10.83 -14.15
C GLN A 260 21.51 -10.91 -13.13
N LEU A 261 20.37 -10.26 -13.38
CA LEU A 261 19.21 -10.39 -12.51
C LEU A 261 18.51 -11.74 -12.71
N ASN A 262 18.24 -12.44 -11.60
CA ASN A 262 17.52 -13.70 -11.60
C ASN A 262 16.00 -13.47 -11.59
N ALA A 263 15.41 -13.33 -12.78
CA ALA A 263 13.96 -13.17 -12.97
C ALA A 263 13.10 -14.35 -12.47
N SER A 264 13.69 -15.49 -12.08
CA SER A 264 12.96 -16.62 -11.49
C SER A 264 12.86 -16.59 -9.96
N ASP A 265 13.71 -15.82 -9.28
CA ASP A 265 13.66 -15.62 -7.83
C ASP A 265 12.96 -14.29 -7.52
N VAL A 266 11.65 -14.24 -7.76
CA VAL A 266 10.82 -13.07 -7.45
C VAL A 266 10.33 -13.15 -5.99
N LYS A 267 10.58 -12.09 -5.21
CA LYS A 267 10.09 -11.92 -3.84
C LYS A 267 9.49 -10.55 -3.68
N THR A 268 8.36 -10.47 -3.00
CA THR A 268 7.67 -9.21 -2.70
C THR A 268 7.77 -8.92 -1.22
N PHE A 269 8.16 -7.70 -0.88
CA PHE A 269 8.25 -7.24 0.49
C PHE A 269 7.21 -6.17 0.78
N MET A 270 6.54 -6.29 1.91
CA MET A 270 5.50 -5.38 2.39
C MET A 270 6.03 -4.58 3.56
N LYS A 271 5.96 -3.24 3.47
CA LYS A 271 6.12 -2.33 4.60
C LYS A 271 4.78 -2.14 5.30
N ASP A 272 4.74 -2.33 6.61
CA ASP A 272 3.55 -2.01 7.41
C ASP A 272 3.41 -0.50 7.65
N LEU A 273 2.57 0.14 6.83
CA LEU A 273 2.32 1.59 6.84
C LEU A 273 1.33 2.01 7.94
N GLY A 274 1.61 3.14 8.60
CA GLY A 274 0.74 3.75 9.63
C GLY A 274 0.78 3.12 11.01
N SER A 275 1.72 2.21 11.23
CA SER A 275 1.71 1.27 12.34
C SER A 275 3.14 0.82 12.68
N SER A 276 3.50 -0.45 12.44
CA SER A 276 4.71 -1.06 13.02
C SER A 276 5.98 -0.89 12.20
N ARG A 277 5.89 -0.62 10.89
CA ARG A 277 7.01 -0.52 9.93
C ARG A 277 7.85 -1.80 9.79
N ARG A 278 7.34 -2.92 10.31
CA ARG A 278 7.91 -4.26 10.16
C ARG A 278 7.82 -4.73 8.69
N VAL A 279 8.65 -5.70 8.33
CA VAL A 279 8.71 -6.25 6.97
C VAL A 279 7.87 -7.53 6.88
N ASN A 280 6.91 -7.59 5.97
CA ASN A 280 5.98 -8.72 5.79
C ASN A 280 5.32 -9.19 7.12
N PRO A 281 4.68 -8.31 7.92
CA PRO A 281 3.98 -8.77 9.11
C PRO A 281 2.83 -9.70 8.75
N VAL A 282 2.82 -10.88 9.36
CA VAL A 282 2.00 -12.02 8.96
C VAL A 282 0.51 -11.73 9.15
N GLU A 283 0.11 -10.99 10.20
CA GLU A 283 -1.28 -10.61 10.41
C GLU A 283 -1.77 -9.52 9.44
N VAL A 284 -0.89 -8.63 8.97
CA VAL A 284 -1.21 -7.61 7.94
C VAL A 284 -1.27 -8.25 6.55
N LEU A 285 -0.41 -9.22 6.26
CA LEU A 285 -0.53 -10.05 5.06
C LEU A 285 -1.85 -10.82 5.05
N TYR A 286 -2.26 -11.40 6.18
CA TYR A 286 -3.53 -12.11 6.33
C TYR A 286 -4.74 -11.19 6.08
N GLN A 287 -4.71 -9.95 6.60
CA GLN A 287 -5.70 -8.93 6.25
C GLN A 287 -5.70 -8.63 4.76
N ALA A 288 -4.53 -8.35 4.16
CA ALA A 288 -4.43 -7.94 2.76
C ALA A 288 -4.73 -9.06 1.75
N PHE A 289 -4.65 -10.33 2.18
CA PHE A 289 -4.67 -11.51 1.34
C PHE A 289 -5.85 -11.64 0.35
N PRO A 290 -7.12 -11.33 0.72
CA PRO A 290 -8.25 -11.43 -0.19
C PRO A 290 -8.10 -10.59 -1.47
N MET A 291 -7.47 -9.42 -1.38
CA MET A 291 -7.21 -8.59 -2.55
C MET A 291 -6.20 -9.26 -3.50
N TYR A 292 -5.09 -9.78 -2.97
CA TYR A 292 -4.09 -10.45 -3.81
C TYR A 292 -4.67 -11.71 -4.47
N LEU A 293 -5.44 -12.50 -3.73
CA LEU A 293 -6.15 -13.66 -4.26
C LEU A 293 -7.11 -13.30 -5.40
N TYR A 294 -7.93 -12.26 -5.21
CA TYR A 294 -8.91 -11.80 -6.19
C TYR A 294 -8.28 -11.21 -7.45
N LEU A 295 -7.23 -10.39 -7.30
CA LEU A 295 -6.63 -9.68 -8.43
C LEU A 295 -5.64 -10.55 -9.21
N ASN A 296 -4.73 -11.24 -8.52
CA ASN A 296 -3.82 -12.23 -9.09
C ASN A 296 -3.13 -13.02 -7.97
N ALA A 297 -3.65 -14.21 -7.67
CA ALA A 297 -3.14 -15.04 -6.57
C ALA A 297 -1.64 -15.37 -6.63
N SER A 298 -0.97 -15.21 -7.78
CA SER A 298 0.50 -15.38 -7.84
C SER A 298 1.28 -14.37 -6.96
N PHE A 299 0.71 -13.20 -6.61
CA PHE A 299 1.34 -12.27 -5.65
C PHE A 299 1.47 -12.88 -4.25
N ALA A 300 0.49 -13.69 -3.84
CA ALA A 300 0.54 -14.37 -2.55
C ALA A 300 1.77 -15.27 -2.43
N LYS A 301 2.21 -15.90 -3.53
CA LYS A 301 3.43 -16.70 -3.56
C LYS A 301 4.65 -15.87 -3.18
N SER A 302 4.89 -14.76 -3.89
CA SER A 302 6.10 -13.94 -3.70
C SER A 302 6.11 -13.20 -2.35
N LEU A 303 4.94 -12.96 -1.74
CA LEU A 303 4.80 -12.40 -0.39
C LEU A 303 5.10 -13.43 0.71
N LEU A 304 4.70 -14.69 0.52
CA LEU A 304 4.92 -15.80 1.47
C LEU A 304 6.32 -16.42 1.34
N SER A 305 6.90 -16.47 0.15
CA SER A 305 8.23 -17.04 -0.12
C SER A 305 9.31 -16.60 0.87
N PRO A 306 9.59 -15.30 1.11
CA PRO A 306 10.67 -14.89 2.01
C PRO A 306 10.40 -15.27 3.48
N LEU A 307 9.14 -15.29 3.91
CA LEU A 307 8.74 -15.76 5.24
C LEU A 307 8.99 -17.26 5.41
N LEU A 308 8.56 -18.07 4.44
CA LEU A 308 8.72 -19.53 4.49
C LEU A 308 10.20 -19.93 4.37
N GLU A 309 10.95 -19.34 3.43
CA GLU A 309 12.39 -19.60 3.26
C GLU A 309 13.20 -19.27 4.52
N TYR A 310 12.88 -18.17 5.21
CA TYR A 310 13.56 -17.81 6.45
C TYR A 310 13.24 -18.80 7.59
N GLN A 311 11.97 -19.19 7.74
CA GLN A 311 11.51 -20.04 8.85
C GLN A 311 11.82 -21.53 8.66
N ASP A 312 12.03 -21.99 7.43
CA ASP A 312 12.51 -23.34 7.08
C ASP A 312 14.05 -23.45 7.18
N SER A 313 14.73 -22.37 7.55
CA SER A 313 16.18 -22.30 7.70
C SER A 313 16.64 -22.58 9.13
N ALA A 314 17.91 -22.98 9.27
CA ALA A 314 18.55 -23.15 10.58
C ALA A 314 18.76 -21.83 11.38
N LEU A 315 18.27 -20.69 10.89
CA LEU A 315 18.26 -19.42 11.62
C LEU A 315 17.03 -19.29 12.53
N TYR A 316 15.94 -19.97 12.20
CA TYR A 316 14.68 -19.93 12.94
C TYR A 316 14.50 -21.17 13.81
N HIS A 317 14.03 -20.97 15.05
CA HIS A 317 14.12 -21.97 16.12
C HIS A 317 12.83 -22.14 16.93
N ASN A 318 11.82 -21.28 16.73
CA ASN A 318 10.55 -21.39 17.44
C ASN A 318 9.67 -22.50 16.84
N PRO A 319 8.80 -23.16 17.63
CA PRO A 319 7.91 -24.22 17.16
C PRO A 319 6.64 -23.72 16.45
N TYR A 320 6.49 -22.41 16.29
CA TYR A 320 5.36 -21.70 15.70
C TYR A 320 5.88 -20.67 14.68
N ALA A 321 5.00 -20.09 13.85
CA ALA A 321 5.43 -19.10 12.86
C ALA A 321 5.81 -17.74 13.48
N ALA A 322 6.80 -17.09 12.88
CA ALA A 322 7.26 -15.74 13.18
C ALA A 322 6.18 -14.69 12.88
N MET A 323 6.33 -13.51 13.48
CA MET A 323 5.41 -12.40 13.21
C MET A 323 5.75 -11.61 11.95
N ASP A 324 7.02 -11.59 11.52
CA ASP A 324 7.52 -10.75 10.42
C ASP A 324 8.95 -11.18 9.98
N LEU A 325 9.55 -10.41 9.06
CA LEU A 325 10.92 -10.55 8.54
C LEU A 325 11.90 -9.52 9.12
N GLY A 326 11.57 -8.86 10.22
CA GLY A 326 12.40 -7.88 10.89
C GLY A 326 11.65 -6.56 11.15
N PRO A 327 12.01 -5.85 12.23
CA PRO A 327 11.22 -4.71 12.71
C PRO A 327 11.38 -3.41 11.93
N ASN A 328 12.34 -3.31 11.01
CA ASN A 328 12.71 -2.06 10.35
C ASN A 328 12.80 -2.24 8.82
N TYR A 329 11.73 -1.89 8.10
CA TYR A 329 11.82 -1.71 6.65
C TYR A 329 12.84 -0.61 6.29
N PRO A 330 13.68 -0.76 5.24
CA PRO A 330 13.79 -1.84 4.25
C PRO A 330 14.91 -2.86 4.56
N VAL A 331 14.99 -3.39 5.78
CA VAL A 331 15.93 -4.47 6.15
C VAL A 331 15.14 -5.71 6.60
N ALA A 332 15.08 -6.71 5.72
CA ALA A 332 14.47 -8.01 5.97
C ALA A 332 15.50 -8.99 6.57
N ALA A 333 15.93 -8.74 7.81
CA ALA A 333 16.92 -9.55 8.51
C ALA A 333 16.40 -10.92 9.01
N GLY A 334 15.07 -11.09 9.05
CA GLY A 334 14.38 -12.16 9.75
C GLY A 334 14.16 -11.85 11.24
N ASP A 335 13.10 -12.42 11.82
CA ASP A 335 12.83 -12.35 13.27
C ASP A 335 12.73 -13.77 13.88
N ASN A 336 13.61 -14.07 14.85
CA ASN A 336 13.62 -15.31 15.64
C ASN A 336 13.38 -15.06 17.14
N TYR A 337 12.81 -13.91 17.52
CA TYR A 337 12.39 -13.68 18.90
C TYR A 337 11.19 -14.57 19.25
N THR A 338 11.16 -15.07 20.48
CA THR A 338 9.98 -15.76 21.04
C THR A 338 8.87 -14.74 21.30
N HIS A 339 7.62 -15.06 20.91
CA HIS A 339 6.47 -14.17 21.08
C HIS A 339 5.21 -14.93 21.51
N ASN A 340 4.22 -14.20 22.04
CA ASN A 340 2.94 -14.75 22.46
C ASN A 340 1.94 -14.95 21.30
N ALA A 341 2.16 -14.40 20.11
CA ALA A 341 1.25 -14.60 18.96
C ALA A 341 1.39 -15.99 18.25
N GLY A 342 1.75 -17.05 18.98
CA GLY A 342 2.11 -18.36 18.41
C GLY A 342 0.98 -19.04 17.63
N VAL A 343 -0.20 -19.18 18.23
CA VAL A 343 -1.40 -19.72 17.55
C VAL A 343 -1.86 -18.82 16.41
N GLU A 344 -1.83 -17.50 16.63
CA GLU A 344 -2.27 -16.47 15.67
C GLU A 344 -1.49 -16.51 14.36
N GLN A 345 -0.16 -16.36 14.42
CA GLN A 345 0.68 -16.29 13.22
C GLN A 345 0.81 -17.64 12.51
N THR A 346 0.85 -18.74 13.27
CA THR A 346 0.87 -20.09 12.69
C THR A 346 -0.44 -20.38 11.94
N GLY A 347 -1.57 -19.95 12.51
CA GLY A 347 -2.87 -20.03 11.86
C GLY A 347 -2.90 -19.23 10.55
N ASN A 348 -2.46 -17.98 10.58
CA ASN A 348 -2.34 -17.11 9.42
C ASN A 348 -1.51 -17.75 8.29
N MET A 349 -0.30 -18.24 8.60
CA MET A 349 0.60 -18.83 7.60
C MET A 349 0.03 -20.08 6.93
N LEU A 350 -0.57 -21.01 7.68
CA LEU A 350 -1.15 -22.24 7.12
C LEU A 350 -2.38 -21.93 6.26
N ILE A 351 -3.26 -21.02 6.71
CA ILE A 351 -4.45 -20.60 5.96
C ILE A 351 -4.04 -19.89 4.66
N MET A 352 -3.12 -18.93 4.72
CA MET A 352 -2.63 -18.22 3.53
C MET A 352 -1.95 -19.15 2.53
N THR A 353 -1.12 -20.09 3.00
CA THR A 353 -0.40 -21.04 2.13
C THR A 353 -1.37 -21.95 1.36
N LEU A 354 -2.41 -22.48 2.03
CA LEU A 354 -3.45 -23.25 1.35
C LEU A 354 -4.29 -22.38 0.42
N ALA A 355 -4.72 -21.19 0.86
CA ALA A 355 -5.56 -20.31 0.05
C ALA A 355 -4.86 -19.87 -1.25
N HIS A 356 -3.56 -19.55 -1.18
CA HIS A 356 -2.72 -19.36 -2.37
C HIS A 356 -2.81 -20.57 -3.30
N ALA A 357 -2.42 -21.76 -2.82
CA ALA A 357 -2.30 -22.95 -3.66
C ALA A 357 -3.65 -23.41 -4.24
N ARG A 358 -4.72 -23.27 -3.46
CA ARG A 358 -6.09 -23.65 -3.83
C ARG A 358 -6.66 -22.73 -4.91
N ILE A 359 -6.37 -21.45 -4.88
CA ILE A 359 -6.88 -20.51 -5.90
C ILE A 359 -5.99 -20.53 -7.15
N SER A 360 -4.67 -20.46 -7.00
CA SER A 360 -3.72 -20.43 -8.14
C SER A 360 -3.50 -21.79 -8.81
N GLY A 361 -3.77 -22.90 -8.11
CA GLY A 361 -3.35 -24.24 -8.49
C GLY A 361 -1.86 -24.53 -8.21
N ASP A 362 -1.07 -23.54 -7.76
CA ASP A 362 0.37 -23.68 -7.53
C ASP A 362 0.67 -24.22 -6.12
N GLY A 363 0.91 -25.53 -6.03
CA GLY A 363 1.31 -26.20 -4.80
C GLY A 363 2.81 -26.13 -4.47
N SER A 364 3.62 -25.33 -5.17
CA SER A 364 5.08 -25.34 -4.98
C SER A 364 5.54 -24.88 -3.59
N LEU A 365 4.87 -23.92 -2.96
CA LEU A 365 5.18 -23.54 -1.56
C LEU A 365 4.90 -24.69 -0.58
N ILE A 366 3.80 -25.43 -0.80
CA ILE A 366 3.46 -26.61 0.00
C ILE A 366 4.53 -27.68 -0.18
N GLY A 367 4.90 -27.98 -1.42
CA GLY A 367 5.91 -29.00 -1.73
C GLY A 367 7.32 -28.66 -1.25
N ALA A 368 7.70 -27.38 -1.24
CA ALA A 368 9.01 -26.92 -0.78
C ALA A 368 9.14 -26.97 0.74
N HIS A 369 8.09 -26.57 1.48
CA HIS A 369 8.13 -26.32 2.92
C HIS A 369 7.24 -27.28 3.74
N TYR A 370 6.88 -28.44 3.19
CA TYR A 370 5.89 -29.35 3.79
C TYR A 370 6.20 -29.74 5.24
N GLU A 371 7.47 -30.00 5.57
CA GLU A 371 7.88 -30.40 6.91
C GLU A 371 7.75 -29.27 7.94
N LEU A 372 8.05 -28.02 7.55
CA LEU A 372 7.79 -26.83 8.37
C LEU A 372 6.29 -26.68 8.63
N LEU A 373 5.48 -26.66 7.57
CA LEU A 373 4.01 -26.52 7.65
C LEU A 373 3.37 -27.62 8.52
N LYS A 374 3.90 -28.84 8.45
CA LYS A 374 3.49 -29.97 9.29
C LYS A 374 3.85 -29.75 10.77
N SER A 375 5.09 -29.33 11.07
CA SER A 375 5.51 -29.07 12.45
C SER A 375 4.70 -27.96 13.13
N TRP A 376 4.31 -26.94 12.35
CA TRP A 376 3.38 -25.89 12.74
C TRP A 376 1.97 -26.40 13.03
N ALA A 377 1.43 -27.32 12.23
CA ALA A 377 0.15 -27.95 12.51
C ALA A 377 0.21 -28.83 13.77
N ASP A 378 1.30 -29.56 13.99
CA ASP A 378 1.53 -30.33 15.21
C ASP A 378 1.62 -29.43 16.46
N TYR A 379 2.22 -28.22 16.34
CA TYR A 379 2.13 -27.20 17.38
C TYR A 379 0.68 -26.78 17.64
N LEU A 380 -0.09 -26.44 16.60
CA LEU A 380 -1.48 -26.00 16.75
C LEU A 380 -2.38 -27.07 17.39
N VAL A 381 -2.22 -28.35 17.02
CA VAL A 381 -2.99 -29.48 17.60
C VAL A 381 -2.92 -29.49 19.13
N ASN A 382 -1.78 -29.08 19.70
CA ASN A 382 -1.54 -29.09 21.14
C ASN A 382 -1.91 -27.76 21.84
N ASN A 383 -2.00 -26.65 21.11
CA ASN A 383 -2.12 -25.29 21.70
C ASN A 383 -3.41 -24.54 21.30
N THR A 384 -4.17 -25.01 20.30
CA THR A 384 -5.28 -24.22 19.72
C THR A 384 -6.60 -24.27 20.47
N LEU A 385 -6.95 -25.36 21.16
CA LEU A 385 -8.33 -25.50 21.67
C LEU A 385 -8.57 -24.59 22.87
N MET A 386 -7.65 -24.61 23.84
CA MET A 386 -7.72 -23.82 25.07
C MET A 386 -6.51 -22.87 25.07
N PRO A 387 -6.48 -21.82 24.22
CA PRO A 387 -5.35 -20.90 24.17
C PRO A 387 -5.16 -20.26 25.56
N THR A 388 -3.94 -20.27 26.06
CA THR A 388 -3.61 -19.70 27.37
C THR A 388 -3.53 -18.17 27.29
N ALA A 389 -3.54 -17.47 28.44
CA ALA A 389 -3.49 -16.00 28.46
C ALA A 389 -2.16 -15.41 27.94
N ASP A 390 -1.10 -16.24 27.82
CA ASP A 390 0.13 -15.94 27.12
C ASP A 390 0.08 -16.32 25.62
N GLN A 391 -1.12 -16.46 25.04
CA GLN A 391 -1.35 -16.46 23.60
C GLN A 391 -2.13 -15.21 23.19
N GLN A 392 -1.58 -14.44 22.26
CA GLN A 392 -2.11 -13.14 21.84
C GLN A 392 -2.86 -13.25 20.49
N SER A 393 -4.03 -12.63 20.39
CA SER A 393 -4.78 -12.47 19.13
C SER A 393 -4.22 -11.32 18.27
N ALA A 394 -4.62 -11.21 17.00
CA ALA A 394 -4.24 -10.06 16.17
C ALA A 394 -4.70 -8.70 16.74
N ASP A 395 -5.73 -8.71 17.59
CA ASP A 395 -6.28 -7.53 18.28
C ASP A 395 -5.56 -7.20 19.60
N ARG A 396 -4.47 -7.94 19.89
CA ARG A 396 -3.63 -7.81 21.10
C ARG A 396 -4.33 -8.19 22.40
N GLU A 397 -5.36 -9.02 22.31
CA GLU A 397 -6.01 -9.61 23.48
C GLU A 397 -5.12 -10.71 24.07
N GLU A 398 -4.94 -10.68 25.39
CA GLU A 398 -4.16 -11.65 26.17
C GLU A 398 -5.09 -12.34 27.19
N ILE A 399 -6.19 -12.91 26.66
CA ILE A 399 -7.25 -13.57 27.43
C ILE A 399 -7.17 -15.07 27.17
N ALA A 400 -7.28 -15.89 28.23
CA ALA A 400 -7.34 -17.34 28.09
C ALA A 400 -8.67 -17.77 27.45
N ASN A 401 -8.64 -18.88 26.70
CA ASN A 401 -9.81 -19.50 26.06
C ASN A 401 -10.52 -18.64 25.00
N LEU A 402 -9.83 -17.66 24.39
CA LEU A 402 -10.38 -16.82 23.31
C LEU A 402 -10.99 -17.65 22.16
N THR A 403 -12.30 -17.53 21.99
CA THR A 403 -13.09 -18.26 20.98
C THR A 403 -12.58 -18.04 19.57
N ASN A 404 -12.29 -16.78 19.22
CA ASN A 404 -11.90 -16.37 17.88
C ASN A 404 -10.44 -16.76 17.53
N LEU A 405 -9.56 -16.80 18.52
CA LEU A 405 -8.19 -17.31 18.35
C LEU A 405 -8.19 -18.84 18.22
N ALA A 406 -8.99 -19.52 19.05
CA ALA A 406 -9.12 -20.97 19.01
C ALA A 406 -9.66 -21.48 17.66
N VAL A 407 -10.66 -20.81 17.07
CA VAL A 407 -11.22 -21.25 15.77
C VAL A 407 -10.22 -21.10 14.63
N LYS A 408 -9.35 -20.06 14.66
CA LYS A 408 -8.30 -19.85 13.65
C LYS A 408 -7.36 -21.06 13.57
N GLY A 409 -6.81 -21.48 14.70
CA GLY A 409 -5.88 -22.62 14.72
C GLY A 409 -6.56 -23.94 14.36
N ILE A 410 -7.84 -24.14 14.72
CA ILE A 410 -8.63 -25.32 14.29
C ILE A 410 -8.83 -25.35 12.77
N ILE A 411 -9.17 -24.20 12.16
CA ILE A 411 -9.28 -24.06 10.70
C ILE A 411 -7.92 -24.30 10.03
N ALA A 412 -6.83 -23.81 10.62
CA ALA A 412 -5.47 -24.03 10.10
C ALA A 412 -5.01 -25.50 10.17
N ILE A 413 -5.44 -26.28 11.17
CA ILE A 413 -5.22 -27.74 11.19
C ILE A 413 -5.98 -28.43 10.04
N ALA A 414 -7.22 -28.02 9.77
CA ALA A 414 -7.95 -28.50 8.59
C ALA A 414 -7.27 -28.08 7.28
N ALA A 415 -6.68 -26.88 7.22
CA ALA A 415 -5.87 -26.45 6.08
C ALA A 415 -4.62 -27.33 5.90
N MET A 416 -3.95 -27.76 6.98
CA MET A 416 -2.84 -28.70 6.88
C MET A 416 -3.26 -30.09 6.39
N ALA A 417 -4.44 -30.58 6.77
CA ALA A 417 -4.99 -31.82 6.20
C ALA A 417 -5.06 -31.72 4.67
N GLU A 418 -5.59 -30.61 4.18
CA GLU A 418 -5.75 -30.32 2.75
C GLU A 418 -4.40 -30.15 2.01
N MET A 419 -3.40 -29.56 2.65
CA MET A 419 -2.03 -29.53 2.13
C MET A 419 -1.38 -30.92 2.10
N SER A 420 -1.66 -31.77 3.11
CA SER A 420 -1.22 -33.18 3.14
C SER A 420 -1.84 -33.99 2.00
N ARG A 421 -3.12 -33.76 1.71
CA ARG A 421 -3.82 -34.33 0.55
C ARG A 421 -3.17 -33.91 -0.77
N ALA A 422 -2.75 -32.64 -0.89
CA ALA A 422 -2.12 -32.12 -2.10
C ALA A 422 -0.73 -32.72 -2.39
N VAL A 423 0.07 -33.06 -1.35
CA VAL A 423 1.36 -33.76 -1.52
C VAL A 423 1.23 -35.29 -1.62
N GLY A 424 0.02 -35.83 -1.41
CA GLY A 424 -0.26 -37.27 -1.45
C GLY A 424 -0.01 -38.02 -0.12
N ASP A 425 0.18 -37.32 0.99
CA ASP A 425 0.30 -37.93 2.32
C ASP A 425 -1.08 -38.20 2.91
N THR A 426 -1.66 -39.33 2.52
CA THR A 426 -2.98 -39.80 2.99
C THR A 426 -3.03 -40.00 4.51
N GLU A 427 -1.93 -40.41 5.14
CA GLU A 427 -1.87 -40.63 6.60
C GLU A 427 -2.04 -39.32 7.35
N ARG A 428 -1.33 -38.26 6.93
CA ARG A 428 -1.41 -36.92 7.57
C ARG A 428 -2.71 -36.22 7.24
N PHE A 429 -3.25 -36.42 6.03
CA PHE A 429 -4.61 -35.97 5.68
C PHE A 429 -5.64 -36.58 6.64
N GLU A 430 -5.71 -37.91 6.78
CA GLU A 430 -6.67 -38.56 7.66
C GLU A 430 -6.48 -38.18 9.14
N GLN A 431 -5.22 -38.04 9.60
CA GLN A 431 -4.89 -37.59 10.94
C GLN A 431 -5.43 -36.17 11.21
N TYR A 432 -5.02 -35.18 10.43
CA TYR A 432 -5.39 -33.78 10.66
C TYR A 432 -6.88 -33.53 10.42
N SER A 433 -7.51 -34.17 9.41
CA SER A 433 -8.96 -34.10 9.20
C SER A 433 -9.74 -34.65 10.39
N LYS A 434 -9.28 -35.75 11.00
CA LYS A 434 -9.90 -36.30 12.22
C LYS A 434 -9.70 -35.39 13.44
N GLN A 435 -8.51 -34.79 13.57
CA GLN A 435 -8.20 -33.88 14.67
C GLN A 435 -9.02 -32.59 14.57
N SER A 436 -9.03 -31.89 13.43
CA SER A 436 -9.84 -30.67 13.24
C SER A 436 -11.33 -30.95 13.43
N SER A 437 -11.85 -32.07 12.91
CA SER A 437 -13.25 -32.50 13.09
C SER A 437 -13.64 -32.79 14.55
N ALA A 438 -12.69 -33.20 15.40
CA ALA A 438 -12.92 -33.44 16.82
C ALA A 438 -12.76 -32.14 17.64
N LEU A 439 -11.78 -31.32 17.28
CA LEU A 439 -11.53 -30.01 17.88
C LEU A 439 -12.71 -29.07 17.63
N ILE A 440 -13.24 -28.97 16.41
CA ILE A 440 -14.32 -28.03 16.10
C ILE A 440 -15.63 -28.36 16.83
N LYS A 441 -15.95 -29.64 17.02
CA LYS A 441 -17.12 -30.07 17.81
C LYS A 441 -16.98 -29.72 19.28
N THR A 442 -15.76 -29.83 19.81
CA THR A 442 -15.46 -29.42 21.19
C THR A 442 -15.53 -27.89 21.32
N TRP A 443 -14.90 -27.17 20.39
CA TRP A 443 -14.96 -25.71 20.27
C TRP A 443 -16.40 -25.21 20.22
N GLU A 444 -17.27 -25.77 19.38
CA GLU A 444 -18.68 -25.38 19.26
C GLU A 444 -19.41 -25.52 20.61
N SER A 445 -19.14 -26.59 21.36
CA SER A 445 -19.75 -26.82 22.69
C SER A 445 -19.23 -25.90 23.81
N LEU A 446 -18.04 -25.32 23.65
CA LEU A 446 -17.41 -24.42 24.64
C LEU A 446 -17.61 -22.94 24.31
N ALA A 447 -17.68 -22.62 23.02
CA ALA A 447 -17.78 -21.28 22.48
C ALA A 447 -19.22 -20.77 22.41
N LEU A 448 -20.22 -21.64 22.29
CA LEU A 448 -21.62 -21.22 22.26
C LEU A 448 -22.10 -20.72 23.62
N SER A 449 -22.87 -19.64 23.59
CA SER A 449 -23.59 -19.09 24.74
C SER A 449 -24.53 -20.11 25.40
N SER A 450 -24.91 -19.88 26.66
CA SER A 450 -25.78 -20.78 27.41
C SER A 450 -27.20 -20.93 26.82
N ASP A 451 -27.69 -19.91 26.10
CA ASP A 451 -28.93 -19.95 25.33
C ASP A 451 -28.74 -20.48 23.89
N GLN A 452 -27.49 -20.80 23.52
CA GLN A 452 -27.06 -21.32 22.22
C GLN A 452 -27.37 -20.37 21.05
N GLN A 453 -27.48 -19.06 21.28
CA GLN A 453 -27.79 -18.07 20.23
C GLN A 453 -26.57 -17.36 19.65
N HIS A 454 -25.44 -17.27 20.36
CA HIS A 454 -24.23 -16.59 19.89
C HIS A 454 -22.93 -17.25 20.36
N LEU A 455 -21.79 -16.71 19.93
CA LEU A 455 -20.46 -17.16 20.35
C LEU A 455 -19.90 -16.19 21.40
N LEU A 456 -19.38 -16.74 22.50
CA LEU A 456 -18.75 -16.01 23.59
C LEU A 456 -17.39 -15.42 23.17
N LEU A 457 -16.92 -14.38 23.87
CA LEU A 457 -15.56 -13.88 23.72
C LEU A 457 -14.54 -14.97 24.07
N ASP A 458 -14.70 -15.56 25.25
CA ASP A 458 -13.90 -16.67 25.77
C ASP A 458 -14.76 -17.76 26.43
N TYR A 459 -14.20 -18.96 26.58
CA TYR A 459 -14.98 -20.11 27.06
C TYR A 459 -15.33 -20.05 28.55
N GLY A 460 -16.57 -20.44 28.85
CA GLY A 460 -17.03 -20.59 30.22
C GLY A 460 -17.43 -19.29 30.90
N ASP A 461 -17.43 -18.18 30.15
CA ASP A 461 -17.99 -16.92 30.63
C ASP A 461 -19.49 -17.05 30.97
N LEU A 462 -19.85 -16.51 32.14
CA LEU A 462 -21.18 -16.54 32.72
C LEU A 462 -21.99 -15.27 32.41
N ASP A 463 -21.31 -14.18 32.02
CA ASP A 463 -21.94 -12.88 31.72
C ASP A 463 -22.42 -12.77 30.25
N ALA A 464 -22.23 -13.84 29.47
CA ALA A 464 -22.67 -13.99 28.08
C ALA A 464 -22.10 -12.91 27.13
N THR A 465 -20.80 -12.61 27.28
CA THR A 465 -20.01 -11.76 26.37
C THR A 465 -20.07 -12.24 24.91
N TRP A 466 -19.49 -11.45 24.01
CA TRP A 466 -19.41 -11.78 22.59
C TRP A 466 -18.17 -11.14 21.94
N ALA A 467 -17.74 -11.71 20.83
CA ALA A 467 -16.69 -11.17 19.95
C ALA A 467 -17.11 -11.23 18.48
N LEU A 468 -16.53 -10.38 17.65
CA LEU A 468 -16.51 -10.56 16.20
C LEU A 468 -15.65 -11.78 15.89
N VAL A 469 -16.27 -12.94 15.66
CA VAL A 469 -15.56 -14.17 15.32
C VAL A 469 -15.16 -14.15 13.82
N TYR A 470 -14.37 -13.16 13.43
CA TYR A 470 -13.99 -12.89 12.04
C TYR A 470 -13.17 -14.01 11.40
N ASN A 471 -12.51 -14.86 12.20
CA ASN A 471 -11.72 -15.98 11.68
C ASN A 471 -12.58 -17.11 11.07
N LEU A 472 -13.89 -17.11 11.26
CA LEU A 472 -14.82 -17.93 10.49
C LEU A 472 -14.73 -17.64 8.98
N TYR A 473 -14.21 -16.48 8.58
CA TYR A 473 -13.98 -16.14 7.17
C TYR A 473 -13.05 -17.13 6.46
N ALA A 474 -12.04 -17.66 7.17
CA ALA A 474 -11.08 -18.60 6.59
C ALA A 474 -11.71 -19.95 6.18
N ASP A 475 -12.70 -20.44 6.93
CA ASP A 475 -13.44 -21.66 6.59
C ASP A 475 -14.21 -21.48 5.27
N ARG A 476 -14.85 -20.32 5.07
CA ARG A 476 -15.54 -19.97 3.82
C ARG A 476 -14.59 -19.72 2.66
N LEU A 477 -13.54 -18.92 2.85
CA LEU A 477 -12.56 -18.59 1.81
C LEU A 477 -11.86 -19.84 1.27
N LEU A 478 -11.53 -20.77 2.17
CA LEU A 478 -10.96 -22.04 1.75
C LEU A 478 -12.04 -22.98 1.18
N GLY A 479 -13.27 -22.97 1.71
CA GLY A 479 -14.26 -23.99 1.42
C GLY A 479 -13.85 -25.32 2.07
N LEU A 480 -13.71 -25.31 3.40
CA LEU A 480 -13.40 -26.50 4.20
C LEU A 480 -14.65 -27.21 4.73
N ASP A 481 -15.78 -26.51 4.77
CA ASP A 481 -17.06 -26.96 5.36
C ASP A 481 -16.89 -27.50 6.80
N LEU A 482 -15.95 -26.93 7.56
CA LEU A 482 -15.62 -27.35 8.92
C LEU A 482 -16.58 -26.76 9.95
N ILE A 483 -17.05 -25.53 9.71
CA ILE A 483 -18.00 -24.82 10.59
C ILE A 483 -19.43 -25.22 10.24
N ASN A 484 -20.19 -25.65 11.25
CA ASN A 484 -21.62 -25.94 11.14
C ASN A 484 -22.39 -24.71 10.58
N PRO A 485 -23.15 -24.84 9.45
CA PRO A 485 -23.88 -23.72 8.84
C PRO A 485 -24.75 -22.90 9.80
N SER A 486 -25.33 -23.56 10.82
CA SER A 486 -26.16 -22.89 11.83
C SER A 486 -25.41 -21.90 12.71
N ILE A 487 -24.07 -21.99 12.82
CA ILE A 487 -23.24 -21.02 13.52
C ILE A 487 -23.23 -19.69 12.77
N TYR A 488 -23.08 -19.70 11.45
CA TYR A 488 -23.16 -18.49 10.62
C TYR A 488 -24.55 -17.83 10.73
N GLU A 489 -25.62 -18.61 10.76
CA GLU A 489 -26.99 -18.11 10.97
C GLU A 489 -27.17 -17.46 12.34
N LYS A 490 -26.73 -18.13 13.40
CA LYS A 490 -26.71 -17.63 14.79
C LYS A 490 -25.97 -16.30 14.91
N GLN A 491 -24.71 -16.25 14.44
CA GLN A 491 -23.92 -15.02 14.45
C GLN A 491 -24.59 -13.91 13.66
N THR A 492 -25.15 -14.22 12.48
CA THR A 492 -25.84 -13.23 11.65
C THR A 492 -27.03 -12.61 12.38
N MET A 493 -27.89 -13.42 13.01
CA MET A 493 -29.03 -12.92 13.79
C MET A 493 -28.57 -12.13 15.02
N PHE A 494 -27.53 -12.59 15.72
CA PHE A 494 -27.01 -11.95 16.91
C PHE A 494 -26.41 -10.57 16.62
N TYR A 495 -25.52 -10.46 15.62
CA TYR A 495 -24.95 -9.18 15.19
C TYR A 495 -26.04 -8.20 14.69
N GLN A 496 -27.07 -8.69 14.01
CA GLN A 496 -28.24 -7.88 13.64
C GLN A 496 -29.01 -7.37 14.88
N GLY A 497 -29.15 -8.20 15.92
CA GLY A 497 -29.72 -7.82 17.20
C GLY A 497 -28.92 -6.73 17.92
N LEU A 498 -27.58 -6.87 17.96
CA LEU A 498 -26.69 -5.86 18.53
C LEU A 498 -26.83 -4.51 17.82
N ILE A 499 -26.76 -4.49 16.47
CA ILE A 499 -26.88 -3.26 15.68
C ILE A 499 -28.27 -2.61 15.85
N ALA A 500 -29.34 -3.41 15.95
CA ALA A 500 -30.69 -2.90 16.19
C ALA A 500 -30.89 -2.35 17.61
N GLY A 501 -30.20 -2.90 18.61
CA GLY A 501 -30.25 -2.45 20.01
C GLY A 501 -29.32 -1.28 20.33
N ASN A 502 -28.23 -1.13 19.59
CA ASN A 502 -27.15 -0.18 19.88
C ASN A 502 -27.16 1.01 18.92
N SER A 503 -27.85 2.08 19.33
CA SER A 503 -27.95 3.33 18.55
C SER A 503 -26.73 4.26 18.64
N GLY A 504 -25.66 3.85 19.35
CA GLY A 504 -24.44 4.63 19.52
C GLY A 504 -23.39 4.41 18.45
N ASP A 505 -23.24 3.17 17.95
CA ASP A 505 -22.10 2.75 17.15
C ASP A 505 -22.34 2.93 15.63
N ALA A 506 -22.31 4.19 15.19
CA ALA A 506 -22.61 4.60 13.81
C ALA A 506 -21.64 4.03 12.75
N PHE A 507 -20.47 3.52 13.15
CA PHE A 507 -19.38 3.10 12.26
C PHE A 507 -19.09 1.59 12.27
N GLY A 508 -19.93 0.80 12.96
CA GLY A 508 -19.92 -0.67 12.90
C GLY A 508 -20.03 -1.29 14.29
N LEU A 509 -19.80 -2.60 14.40
CA LEU A 509 -19.68 -3.25 15.70
C LEU A 509 -18.23 -3.15 16.21
N PRO A 510 -18.00 -2.90 17.51
CA PRO A 510 -16.67 -3.07 18.10
C PRO A 510 -16.22 -4.53 18.01
N LEU A 511 -14.92 -4.76 18.21
CA LEU A 511 -14.29 -6.08 18.16
C LEU A 511 -14.97 -7.11 19.09
N ASP A 512 -15.45 -6.66 20.24
CA ASP A 512 -15.97 -7.50 21.32
C ASP A 512 -16.79 -6.65 22.31
N SER A 513 -17.45 -7.33 23.26
CA SER A 513 -18.30 -6.69 24.28
C SER A 513 -17.56 -5.83 25.30
N ASN A 514 -16.24 -5.96 25.43
CA ASN A 514 -15.41 -5.19 26.37
C ASN A 514 -14.75 -3.97 25.71
N ASN A 515 -15.00 -3.74 24.42
CA ASN A 515 -14.25 -2.80 23.60
C ASN A 515 -15.17 -1.76 22.91
N THR A 516 -14.57 -0.64 22.49
CA THR A 516 -15.23 0.41 21.69
C THR A 516 -14.51 0.66 20.36
N VAL A 517 -13.47 -0.12 20.08
CA VAL A 517 -12.66 -0.05 18.87
C VAL A 517 -13.16 -1.04 17.83
N ILE A 518 -13.13 -0.63 16.57
CA ILE A 518 -13.41 -1.43 15.38
C ILE A 518 -12.09 -1.69 14.65
N ASN A 519 -11.97 -2.85 13.99
CA ASN A 519 -11.06 -3.03 12.87
C ASN A 519 -11.87 -3.30 11.59
N ALA A 520 -11.79 -2.43 10.59
CA ALA A 520 -12.58 -2.55 9.37
C ALA A 520 -12.21 -3.78 8.51
N ALA A 521 -10.98 -4.29 8.61
CA ALA A 521 -10.60 -5.55 7.99
C ALA A 521 -11.42 -6.71 8.57
N TRP A 522 -11.46 -6.81 9.90
CA TRP A 522 -12.25 -7.80 10.62
C TRP A 522 -13.74 -7.62 10.42
N LEU A 523 -14.24 -6.38 10.35
CA LEU A 523 -15.65 -6.10 10.09
C LEU A 523 -16.10 -6.59 8.71
N LEU A 524 -15.24 -6.50 7.68
CA LEU A 524 -15.54 -7.05 6.35
C LEU A 524 -15.32 -8.57 6.26
N PHE A 525 -14.41 -9.15 7.05
CA PHE A 525 -14.33 -10.61 7.21
C PHE A 525 -15.61 -11.15 7.87
N THR A 526 -16.10 -10.52 8.94
CA THR A 526 -17.39 -10.83 9.55
C THR A 526 -18.55 -10.62 8.56
N SER A 527 -18.53 -9.54 7.77
CA SER A 527 -19.51 -9.32 6.69
C SER A 527 -19.56 -10.50 5.71
N ALA A 528 -18.40 -10.98 5.27
CA ALA A 528 -18.29 -12.15 4.39
C ALA A 528 -18.72 -13.48 5.05
N THR A 529 -18.80 -13.55 6.38
CA THR A 529 -19.36 -14.70 7.12
C THR A 529 -20.87 -14.64 7.32
N ALA A 530 -21.54 -13.54 6.99
CA ALA A 530 -22.98 -13.42 7.18
C ALA A 530 -23.78 -14.44 6.32
N SER A 531 -24.93 -14.88 6.81
CA SER A 531 -25.87 -15.75 6.07
C SER A 531 -26.96 -14.97 5.33
N ASN A 532 -27.01 -13.63 5.45
CA ASN A 532 -27.96 -12.80 4.74
C ASN A 532 -27.37 -11.45 4.26
N ASN A 533 -27.87 -10.98 3.11
CA ASN A 533 -27.42 -9.73 2.48
C ASN A 533 -27.74 -8.47 3.29
N THR A 534 -28.63 -8.55 4.28
CA THR A 534 -28.96 -7.40 5.14
C THR A 534 -27.76 -7.08 6.04
N LEU A 535 -27.21 -8.06 6.77
CA LEU A 535 -26.03 -7.83 7.59
C LEU A 535 -24.81 -7.46 6.74
N VAL A 536 -24.59 -8.14 5.59
CA VAL A 536 -23.51 -7.80 4.65
C VAL A 536 -23.51 -6.31 4.33
N ARG A 537 -24.66 -5.80 3.88
CA ARG A 537 -24.82 -4.39 3.51
C ARG A 537 -24.70 -3.45 4.69
N THR A 538 -25.26 -3.80 5.85
CA THR A 538 -25.13 -2.97 7.06
C THR A 538 -23.67 -2.79 7.48
N LEU A 539 -22.86 -3.86 7.48
CA LEU A 539 -21.43 -3.77 7.86
C LEU A 539 -20.58 -3.05 6.80
N VAL A 540 -20.85 -3.28 5.51
CA VAL A 540 -20.21 -2.51 4.42
C VAL A 540 -20.54 -1.01 4.51
N SER A 541 -21.82 -0.66 4.72
CA SER A 541 -22.25 0.72 4.89
C SER A 541 -21.64 1.38 6.11
N ALA A 542 -21.34 0.62 7.17
CA ALA A 542 -20.66 1.15 8.36
C ALA A 542 -19.21 1.58 8.07
N VAL A 543 -18.43 0.76 7.35
CA VAL A 543 -17.08 1.12 6.85
C VAL A 543 -17.15 2.31 5.89
N TRP A 544 -18.12 2.31 4.96
CA TRP A 544 -18.31 3.42 4.02
C TRP A 544 -18.67 4.75 4.73
N ASN A 545 -19.53 4.70 5.74
CA ASN A 545 -19.86 5.87 6.56
C ASN A 545 -18.63 6.43 7.27
N HIS A 546 -17.74 5.57 7.78
CA HIS A 546 -16.48 6.00 8.40
C HIS A 546 -15.51 6.62 7.38
N ILE A 547 -15.39 6.07 6.17
CA ILE A 547 -14.59 6.65 5.09
C ILE A 547 -15.06 8.08 4.73
N LEU A 548 -16.37 8.34 4.78
CA LEU A 548 -16.95 9.68 4.58
C LEU A 548 -16.87 10.57 5.85
N HIS A 549 -16.51 10.01 7.00
CA HIS A 549 -16.38 10.72 8.28
C HIS A 549 -14.98 11.30 8.44
N HIS A 550 -14.69 12.35 7.65
CA HIS A 550 -13.38 13.00 7.56
C HIS A 550 -12.99 13.83 8.81
N VAL A 551 -12.98 13.23 10.01
CA VAL A 551 -12.75 13.96 11.27
C VAL A 551 -11.27 14.07 11.65
N ASP A 552 -10.45 13.03 11.41
CA ASP A 552 -9.09 12.94 11.98
C ASP A 552 -7.93 12.87 10.95
N GLY A 553 -8.19 13.08 9.65
CA GLY A 553 -7.14 13.24 8.64
C GLY A 553 -6.30 12.01 8.28
N GLY A 554 -6.56 10.84 8.89
CA GLY A 554 -5.94 9.58 8.51
C GLY A 554 -6.38 9.09 7.13
N ILE A 555 -5.44 8.59 6.32
CA ILE A 555 -5.74 7.92 5.05
C ILE A 555 -6.28 6.52 5.39
N LEU A 556 -7.55 6.23 5.06
CA LEU A 556 -8.20 4.90 5.22
C LEU A 556 -7.71 4.08 6.45
N PRO A 557 -7.88 4.60 7.68
CA PRO A 557 -7.42 3.87 8.86
C PRO A 557 -8.28 2.64 9.10
N LEU A 558 -7.64 1.51 9.34
CA LEU A 558 -8.34 0.26 9.66
C LEU A 558 -8.94 0.29 11.05
N THR A 559 -8.36 1.04 12.00
CA THR A 559 -8.71 0.96 13.41
C THR A 559 -9.20 2.30 13.95
N TYR A 560 -10.44 2.32 14.44
CA TYR A 560 -11.16 3.53 14.85
C TYR A 560 -12.24 3.25 15.91
N ASN A 561 -12.75 4.28 16.58
CA ASN A 561 -13.82 4.16 17.57
C ASN A 561 -15.21 3.93 16.92
N ALA A 562 -15.98 2.98 17.44
CA ALA A 562 -17.26 2.53 16.89
C ALA A 562 -18.35 3.60 16.87
N ALA A 563 -18.41 4.45 17.90
CA ALA A 563 -19.43 5.49 18.06
C ALA A 563 -19.01 6.83 17.43
N GLN A 564 -17.75 7.21 17.61
CA GLN A 564 -17.23 8.54 17.25
C GLN A 564 -16.50 8.56 15.91
N GLY A 565 -16.19 7.40 15.33
CA GLY A 565 -15.40 7.29 14.10
C GLY A 565 -13.97 7.82 14.25
N GLN A 566 -13.50 7.96 15.50
CA GLN A 566 -12.21 8.57 15.79
C GLN A 566 -11.05 7.63 15.46
N LEU A 567 -10.04 8.17 14.79
CA LEU A 567 -8.81 7.45 14.43
C LEU A 567 -8.11 6.88 15.68
N VAL A 568 -7.77 5.59 15.64
CA VAL A 568 -6.93 4.93 16.65
C VAL A 568 -5.55 4.59 16.07
N SER A 569 -5.48 3.88 14.94
CA SER A 569 -4.20 3.45 14.33
C SER A 569 -4.36 2.95 12.88
N ASN A 570 -3.27 2.42 12.30
CA ASN A 570 -3.25 1.69 11.03
C ASN A 570 -3.65 2.55 9.81
N THR A 571 -3.14 3.79 9.74
CA THR A 571 -3.36 4.73 8.62
C THR A 571 -2.60 4.30 7.35
N ALA A 572 -3.28 4.25 6.22
CA ALA A 572 -2.73 3.75 4.94
C ALA A 572 -2.18 2.31 5.01
N SER A 573 -2.57 1.52 6.02
CA SER A 573 -2.06 0.16 6.19
C SER A 573 -2.41 -0.73 4.98
N PRO A 574 -1.49 -1.59 4.51
CA PRO A 574 -1.77 -2.53 3.44
C PRO A 574 -2.88 -3.54 3.77
N GLY A 575 -3.21 -3.74 5.05
CA GLY A 575 -4.33 -4.56 5.50
C GLY A 575 -5.70 -4.12 4.97
N ASN A 576 -5.79 -2.93 4.34
CA ASN A 576 -6.94 -2.51 3.53
C ASN A 576 -7.27 -3.49 2.38
N GLY A 577 -6.37 -4.41 2.01
CA GLY A 577 -6.72 -5.50 1.07
C GLY A 577 -7.85 -6.41 1.59
N ALA A 578 -8.12 -6.39 2.91
CA ALA A 578 -9.26 -7.06 3.52
C ALA A 578 -10.60 -6.56 3.00
N MET A 579 -10.66 -5.37 2.40
CA MET A 579 -11.90 -4.86 1.82
C MET A 579 -12.41 -5.78 0.70
N PHE A 580 -11.54 -6.53 0.02
CA PHE A 580 -11.91 -7.50 -1.02
C PHE A 580 -12.53 -8.80 -0.49
N ALA A 581 -12.68 -8.97 0.83
CA ALA A 581 -13.12 -10.22 1.46
C ALA A 581 -14.37 -10.84 0.82
N LEU A 582 -15.37 -10.03 0.45
CA LEU A 582 -16.59 -10.51 -0.20
C LEU A 582 -16.36 -11.01 -1.63
N LEU A 583 -15.56 -10.28 -2.44
CA LEU A 583 -15.26 -10.70 -3.82
C LEU A 583 -14.36 -11.94 -3.87
N ALA A 584 -13.52 -12.12 -2.84
CA ALA A 584 -12.63 -13.27 -2.76
C ALA A 584 -13.35 -14.60 -2.48
N LEU A 585 -14.59 -14.58 -1.97
CA LEU A 585 -15.40 -15.80 -1.80
C LEU A 585 -15.95 -16.36 -3.11
N ASP A 586 -16.07 -15.53 -4.16
CA ASP A 586 -16.60 -15.96 -5.47
C ASP A 586 -15.50 -16.55 -6.38
N ILE A 587 -14.25 -16.62 -5.93
CA ILE A 587 -13.13 -17.17 -6.70
C ILE A 587 -13.23 -18.71 -6.72
N PRO A 588 -13.24 -19.37 -7.90
CA PRO A 588 -13.31 -20.81 -7.96
C PRO A 588 -12.01 -21.48 -7.49
N ASN A 589 -12.16 -22.56 -6.72
CA ASN A 589 -11.05 -23.42 -6.32
C ASN A 589 -10.47 -24.19 -7.53
N THR A 590 -9.15 -24.20 -7.64
CA THR A 590 -8.35 -24.90 -8.65
C THR A 590 -7.71 -26.16 -8.04
N THR A 591 -7.51 -27.20 -8.85
CA THR A 591 -6.74 -28.39 -8.43
C THR A 591 -5.29 -28.01 -8.10
N ILE A 592 -4.86 -28.27 -6.86
CA ILE A 592 -3.49 -28.01 -6.42
C ILE A 592 -2.51 -28.97 -7.12
N LEU A 593 -1.48 -28.43 -7.74
CA LEU A 593 -0.40 -29.18 -8.39
C LEU A 593 0.90 -29.03 -7.59
N VAL A 594 1.34 -30.12 -6.95
CA VAL A 594 2.66 -30.22 -6.30
C VAL A 594 3.64 -30.90 -7.25
N SER A 595 4.84 -30.34 -7.42
CA SER A 595 5.87 -30.95 -8.28
C SER A 595 6.48 -32.19 -7.62
N SER A 596 6.70 -33.24 -8.42
CA SER A 596 6.99 -34.61 -7.94
C SER A 596 8.41 -34.85 -7.40
N GLN A 597 9.10 -33.82 -6.89
CA GLN A 597 10.42 -33.99 -6.27
C GLN A 597 10.38 -34.63 -4.87
N PHE A 598 9.19 -34.83 -4.30
CA PHE A 598 8.99 -35.61 -3.07
C PHE A 598 9.19 -37.12 -3.33
N SER A 599 10.45 -37.56 -3.42
CA SER A 599 10.84 -38.98 -3.53
C SER A 599 12.28 -39.18 -3.02
N GLY A 600 12.47 -39.17 -1.69
CA GLY A 600 13.83 -39.07 -1.16
C GLY A 600 14.11 -39.39 0.31
N ALA A 601 13.44 -40.35 0.97
CA ALA A 601 13.96 -40.98 2.21
C ALA A 601 13.26 -42.30 2.56
N GLY A 602 13.62 -43.42 1.90
CA GLY A 602 12.95 -44.71 2.13
C GLY A 602 13.73 -45.90 1.59
N SER A 603 14.92 -46.17 2.13
CA SER A 603 15.78 -47.25 1.65
C SER A 603 15.28 -48.64 2.05
N SER A 604 14.91 -49.46 1.07
CA SER A 604 15.01 -50.92 1.18
C SER A 604 15.48 -51.52 -0.14
N MET A 605 16.48 -52.40 -0.08
CA MET A 605 17.05 -53.03 -1.27
C MET A 605 16.17 -54.19 -1.74
N ALA A 606 15.84 -54.22 -3.03
CA ALA A 606 15.43 -55.43 -3.73
C ALA A 606 16.08 -55.47 -5.11
N THR A 607 16.95 -56.46 -5.34
CA THR A 607 17.65 -56.66 -6.61
C THR A 607 16.76 -57.35 -7.64
N GLY A 608 16.56 -56.73 -8.81
CA GLY A 608 15.91 -57.34 -9.98
C GLY A 608 16.47 -56.73 -11.26
N SER A 609 16.86 -57.58 -12.22
CA SER A 609 17.56 -57.17 -13.44
C SER A 609 16.67 -57.18 -14.69
N ALA A 610 17.09 -56.41 -15.70
CA ALA A 610 16.50 -56.28 -17.05
C ALA A 610 15.16 -55.51 -17.12
N HIS A 611 14.80 -54.83 -18.21
CA HIS A 611 15.41 -54.73 -19.55
C HIS A 611 15.46 -53.27 -20.06
N SER A 612 16.37 -52.98 -20.98
CA SER A 612 16.47 -51.70 -21.69
C SER A 612 15.39 -51.51 -22.77
N SER A 613 14.69 -50.39 -22.76
CA SER A 613 13.98 -49.85 -23.93
C SER A 613 14.21 -48.35 -24.04
N ASP A 614 14.80 -47.94 -25.16
CA ASP A 614 15.07 -46.54 -25.52
C ASP A 614 13.77 -45.75 -25.77
N GLY A 615 13.75 -44.47 -25.41
CA GLY A 615 12.52 -43.67 -25.35
C GLY A 615 12.75 -42.26 -24.82
N GLY A 616 13.39 -41.41 -25.63
CA GLY A 616 13.74 -40.03 -25.24
C GLY A 616 12.53 -39.17 -24.89
N THR A 617 12.39 -38.82 -23.60
CA THR A 617 11.34 -37.93 -23.10
C THR A 617 11.77 -36.47 -23.22
N ARG A 618 11.01 -35.66 -23.96
CA ARG A 618 11.20 -34.20 -23.99
C ARG A 618 10.68 -33.59 -22.69
N HIS A 619 11.46 -32.68 -22.09
CA HIS A 619 10.96 -31.82 -21.01
C HIS A 619 9.79 -30.97 -21.52
N LEU A 620 8.59 -31.16 -20.98
CA LEU A 620 7.50 -30.21 -21.12
C LEU A 620 7.66 -29.11 -20.07
N ILE A 621 8.05 -27.91 -20.53
CA ILE A 621 7.83 -26.68 -19.78
C ILE A 621 6.49 -26.13 -20.24
N ILE A 622 5.45 -26.27 -19.41
CA ILE A 622 4.15 -25.63 -19.66
C ILE A 622 4.19 -24.25 -19.02
N GLY A 623 4.66 -23.27 -19.81
CA GLY A 623 4.50 -21.85 -19.55
C GLY A 623 3.92 -21.20 -20.80
N ALA A 624 2.61 -21.00 -20.83
CA ALA A 624 1.90 -20.50 -22.02
C ALA A 624 2.04 -18.98 -22.14
N VAL A 625 3.11 -18.52 -22.80
CA VAL A 625 3.20 -17.13 -23.29
C VAL A 625 2.62 -17.08 -24.71
N ILE A 626 1.42 -16.52 -24.84
CA ILE A 626 0.81 -16.23 -26.16
C ILE A 626 1.40 -14.92 -26.66
N GLY A 627 2.24 -14.98 -27.71
CA GLY A 627 2.88 -13.78 -28.25
C GLY A 627 3.87 -14.05 -29.38
N GLY A 628 3.43 -14.64 -30.50
CA GLY A 628 4.30 -14.88 -31.63
C GLY A 628 3.62 -14.75 -32.99
N LEU A 629 4.02 -13.73 -33.78
CA LEU A 629 4.06 -13.80 -35.26
C LEU A 629 4.75 -12.61 -36.00
N VAL A 630 5.86 -12.02 -35.51
CA VAL A 630 6.76 -11.17 -36.35
C VAL A 630 8.25 -11.39 -36.04
N GLY A 631 8.76 -12.62 -36.19
CA GLY A 631 10.15 -12.97 -35.83
C GLY A 631 11.18 -13.04 -36.97
N GLY A 632 10.74 -12.97 -38.24
CA GLY A 632 11.55 -13.43 -39.38
C GLY A 632 12.50 -12.41 -40.03
N VAL A 633 12.32 -11.10 -39.79
CA VAL A 633 12.98 -10.04 -40.60
C VAL A 633 14.05 -9.26 -39.82
N CYS A 634 13.92 -9.12 -38.50
CA CYS A 634 14.80 -8.25 -37.69
C CYS A 634 16.24 -8.78 -37.50
N VAL A 635 16.44 -10.11 -37.57
CA VAL A 635 17.75 -10.76 -37.31
C VAL A 635 18.83 -10.36 -38.33
N LEU A 636 18.45 -10.09 -39.58
CA LEU A 636 19.39 -9.64 -40.63
C LEU A 636 19.77 -8.16 -40.49
N GLY A 637 18.91 -7.32 -39.89
CA GLY A 637 19.22 -5.91 -39.62
C GLY A 637 20.27 -5.73 -38.51
N LEU A 638 20.10 -6.47 -37.41
CA LEU A 638 20.96 -6.35 -36.22
C LEU A 638 22.42 -6.77 -36.45
N LEU A 639 22.66 -7.73 -37.36
CA LEU A 639 24.02 -8.16 -37.72
C LEU A 639 24.79 -7.12 -38.55
N LEU A 640 24.09 -6.23 -39.26
CA LEU A 640 24.71 -5.16 -40.06
C LEU A 640 25.05 -3.93 -39.19
N THR A 641 24.21 -3.57 -38.22
CA THR A 641 24.47 -2.45 -37.30
C THR A 641 25.61 -2.76 -36.32
N ALA A 642 25.66 -3.98 -35.77
CA ALA A 642 26.75 -4.41 -34.87
C ALA A 642 28.15 -4.25 -35.52
N ARG A 643 28.26 -4.54 -36.82
CA ARG A 643 29.52 -4.43 -37.58
C ARG A 643 29.94 -2.98 -37.86
N PHE A 644 28.98 -2.04 -37.84
CA PHE A 644 29.24 -0.60 -37.99
C PHE A 644 29.75 0.01 -36.67
N VAL A 645 29.09 -0.30 -35.55
CA VAL A 645 29.46 0.22 -34.21
C VAL A 645 30.85 -0.23 -33.78
N TRP A 646 31.23 -1.49 -34.04
CA TRP A 646 32.56 -2.01 -33.66
C TRP A 646 33.73 -1.28 -34.35
N ARG A 647 33.51 -0.70 -35.54
CA ARG A 647 34.53 0.08 -36.25
C ARG A 647 34.75 1.49 -35.70
N HIS A 648 33.84 2.02 -34.88
CA HIS A 648 33.88 3.41 -34.43
C HIS A 648 34.44 3.62 -33.01
N LYS A 649 34.63 2.54 -32.23
CA LYS A 649 35.03 2.60 -30.81
C LYS A 649 36.54 2.52 -30.53
N THR A 650 37.41 2.55 -31.57
CA THR A 650 38.88 2.44 -31.44
C THR A 650 39.63 3.76 -31.70
N ARG A 651 39.15 4.86 -31.11
CA ARG A 651 39.94 6.09 -30.87
C ARG A 651 39.56 6.64 -29.49
N GLY A 652 40.46 6.50 -28.52
CA GLY A 652 40.22 6.88 -27.12
C GLY A 652 41.00 8.11 -26.67
N THR A 653 40.75 8.53 -25.43
CA THR A 653 41.52 9.58 -24.73
C THR A 653 41.77 9.18 -23.27
N LYS A 654 42.80 9.76 -22.65
CA LYS A 654 43.42 9.32 -21.39
C LYS A 654 42.83 10.01 -20.15
N CYS A 655 43.06 9.37 -19.00
CA CYS A 655 42.83 9.86 -17.65
C CYS A 655 43.78 11.02 -17.26
N VAL A 656 43.31 11.94 -16.41
CA VAL A 656 44.13 12.87 -15.60
C VAL A 656 43.48 12.97 -14.22
N ALA A 657 44.28 12.87 -13.15
CA ALA A 657 43.86 13.08 -11.76
C ALA A 657 44.53 14.35 -11.20
N VAL A 658 43.85 15.06 -10.29
CA VAL A 658 44.41 16.15 -9.50
C VAL A 658 43.82 16.09 -8.09
N GLU A 659 44.69 16.22 -7.09
CA GLU A 659 44.38 16.24 -5.64
C GLU A 659 44.49 17.69 -5.07
N PRO A 660 44.17 17.95 -3.78
CA PRO A 660 43.43 19.16 -3.40
C PRO A 660 44.28 20.38 -3.07
N PHE A 661 43.62 21.54 -2.97
CA PHE A 661 44.22 22.77 -2.45
C PHE A 661 43.45 23.29 -1.23
N VAL A 662 44.16 23.54 -0.14
CA VAL A 662 43.63 24.16 1.08
C VAL A 662 43.97 25.65 1.07
N SER A 663 43.02 26.51 1.43
CA SER A 663 43.32 27.89 1.81
C SER A 663 42.36 28.39 2.89
N ARG A 664 42.92 29.01 3.93
CA ARG A 664 42.19 29.84 4.92
C ARG A 664 42.53 31.30 4.62
N THR A 665 41.56 32.21 4.71
CA THR A 665 41.59 33.33 5.69
C THR A 665 40.36 34.26 5.60
N SER A 666 40.00 34.78 6.78
CA SER A 666 39.43 36.11 7.08
C SER A 666 37.99 36.47 6.66
N ASP A 667 37.16 36.69 7.68
CA ASP A 667 35.90 37.44 7.66
C ASP A 667 36.10 38.93 7.33
N HIS A 668 35.10 39.54 6.70
CA HIS A 668 34.48 40.82 7.14
C HIS A 668 33.14 41.06 6.41
N PRO A 669 32.22 41.91 6.95
CA PRO A 669 30.78 41.73 6.73
C PRO A 669 30.14 42.58 5.61
N LEU A 670 28.96 42.07 5.21
CA LEU A 670 27.87 42.58 4.35
C LEU A 670 27.67 44.12 4.22
N PRO A 671 27.13 44.54 3.06
CA PRO A 671 26.13 45.58 2.96
C PRO A 671 24.74 45.03 2.54
N ALA A 672 23.70 45.41 3.25
CA ALA A 672 22.29 45.17 2.88
C ALA A 672 21.81 46.17 1.78
N PRO A 673 20.72 45.87 1.04
CA PRO A 673 20.42 46.55 -0.23
C PRO A 673 19.69 47.90 -0.08
N PRO A 674 19.80 48.81 -1.06
CA PRO A 674 19.04 50.06 -1.10
C PRO A 674 17.60 49.83 -1.57
N GLN A 675 16.62 50.38 -0.85
CA GLN A 675 15.24 50.54 -1.37
C GLN A 675 15.09 51.87 -2.14
N PRO A 676 14.17 51.96 -3.13
CA PRO A 676 14.01 53.18 -3.94
C PRO A 676 13.24 54.27 -3.20
N GLY A 677 13.77 55.50 -3.23
CA GLY A 677 13.12 56.69 -2.66
C GLY A 677 12.13 57.38 -3.62
N SER A 678 11.13 58.05 -3.04
CA SER A 678 10.10 58.82 -3.73
C SER A 678 10.30 60.35 -3.59
N ARG A 679 9.61 61.11 -4.44
CA ARG A 679 9.37 62.57 -4.36
C ARG A 679 7.85 62.77 -4.36
N GLU A 680 7.22 63.80 -3.76
CA GLU A 680 7.59 64.97 -2.93
C GLU A 680 6.22 65.54 -2.42
N THR A 681 6.00 66.19 -1.26
CA THR A 681 6.76 66.79 -0.14
C THR A 681 5.93 66.55 1.18
N ALA A 682 6.13 67.11 2.40
CA ALA A 682 6.88 68.27 2.88
C ALA A 682 7.32 68.17 4.37
N ALA A 683 8.44 68.83 4.66
CA ALA A 683 8.96 69.36 5.94
C ALA A 683 8.50 68.82 7.31
N ILE A 684 9.47 68.45 8.16
CA ILE A 684 9.90 69.23 9.34
C ILE A 684 11.33 68.79 9.77
N THR A 685 12.07 69.72 10.37
CA THR A 685 13.52 69.68 10.65
C THR A 685 13.89 68.80 11.86
N TYR A 686 15.05 68.11 11.79
CA TYR A 686 15.73 67.50 12.93
C TYR A 686 17.03 68.22 13.28
N THR A 687 17.37 68.29 14.57
CA THR A 687 18.66 68.80 15.08
C THR A 687 19.43 67.64 15.73
N ILE A 688 20.74 67.60 15.49
CA ILE A 688 21.65 66.50 15.86
C ILE A 688 22.31 66.77 17.22
N THR A 689 22.48 65.73 18.04
CA THR A 689 23.48 65.72 19.13
C THR A 689 24.16 64.35 19.24
N THR A 690 25.48 64.36 19.38
CA THR A 690 26.36 63.17 19.47
C THR A 690 26.69 62.78 20.92
N PRO A 691 27.27 61.57 21.17
CA PRO A 691 27.25 60.92 22.49
C PRO A 691 28.58 60.95 23.26
N PRO A 692 28.55 60.48 24.52
CA PRO A 692 29.61 59.64 25.11
C PRO A 692 28.98 58.38 25.79
N SER A 693 29.66 57.32 26.23
CA SER A 693 30.99 56.71 26.06
C SER A 693 31.13 55.66 27.19
N SER A 694 31.89 54.57 26.95
CA SER A 694 32.66 53.77 27.94
C SER A 694 32.06 52.60 28.76
N MET A 695 32.94 51.60 28.96
CA MET A 695 33.07 50.55 30.00
C MET A 695 32.28 49.22 29.95
N GLU A 696 32.99 48.20 29.44
CA GLU A 696 33.38 46.87 30.02
C GLU A 696 32.52 46.04 31.02
N PRO A 697 32.73 44.69 31.09
CA PRO A 697 31.78 43.69 31.63
C PRO A 697 32.12 43.18 33.06
N PRO A 698 31.36 42.19 33.60
CA PRO A 698 31.90 40.82 33.65
C PRO A 698 30.87 39.66 33.49
N SER A 699 31.34 38.43 33.74
CA SER A 699 30.87 37.10 33.33
C SER A 699 30.02 36.28 34.34
N ASP A 700 29.41 35.20 33.80
CA ASP A 700 29.07 33.88 34.40
C ASP A 700 28.31 33.74 35.74
N GLN A 701 27.24 32.91 35.73
CA GLN A 701 27.24 31.61 36.44
C GLN A 701 26.04 30.69 36.09
N THR A 702 26.25 29.38 36.22
CA THR A 702 25.32 28.27 35.97
C THR A 702 24.70 27.72 37.26
N LEU A 703 23.49 27.12 37.16
CA LEU A 703 22.81 26.11 38.02
C LEU A 703 21.30 26.12 37.65
N GLY A 704 20.48 25.08 37.75
CA GLY A 704 20.61 23.70 38.25
C GLY A 704 19.20 23.20 38.64
N VAL A 705 18.70 22.10 38.04
CA VAL A 705 17.30 21.65 38.15
C VAL A 705 17.11 20.60 39.26
N PRO A 706 15.97 20.62 40.00
CA PRO A 706 15.47 19.44 40.72
C PRO A 706 14.10 18.94 40.21
N VAL A 707 13.92 17.62 40.27
CA VAL A 707 12.71 16.85 39.91
C VAL A 707 11.83 16.60 41.14
N LEU A 708 10.51 16.41 40.98
CA LEU A 708 9.61 15.91 42.04
C LEU A 708 8.61 14.87 41.52
N ASP A 709 8.54 13.74 42.24
CA ASP A 709 7.57 12.65 42.08
C ASP A 709 6.16 13.01 42.60
N PHE A 710 5.14 12.28 42.13
CA PHE A 710 3.83 12.20 42.78
C PHE A 710 3.25 10.79 42.79
N THR A 711 2.84 10.30 43.96
CA THR A 711 1.96 9.14 44.16
C THR A 711 0.60 9.58 44.75
N PRO A 712 -0.50 8.84 44.53
CA PRO A 712 -1.86 9.34 44.74
C PRO A 712 -2.52 8.88 46.05
N VAL A 713 -3.38 9.73 46.63
CA VAL A 713 -4.39 9.35 47.66
C VAL A 713 -5.69 10.13 47.45
N ALA A 714 -6.84 9.46 47.61
CA ALA A 714 -8.17 10.03 47.41
C ALA A 714 -8.90 10.35 48.73
N THR A 715 -9.83 11.32 48.73
CA THR A 715 -11.13 11.24 49.46
C THR A 715 -12.09 12.40 49.12
N ARG A 716 -13.39 12.23 49.43
CA ARG A 716 -14.53 13.11 49.06
C ARG A 716 -14.95 14.06 50.22
N HIS A 717 -15.42 15.29 49.94
CA HIS A 717 -16.86 15.68 50.01
C HIS A 717 -17.19 17.21 49.98
N ASN A 718 -18.24 17.54 49.20
CA ASN A 718 -19.35 18.52 49.43
C ASN A 718 -19.17 20.06 49.55
N ARG A 719 -19.53 20.75 48.44
CA ARG A 719 -20.48 21.92 48.29
C ARG A 719 -20.17 23.29 48.97
N PRO A 720 -20.77 24.44 48.53
CA PRO A 720 -21.68 24.70 47.39
C PRO A 720 -21.39 25.96 46.49
N LEU A 721 -22.01 25.97 45.30
CA LEU A 721 -22.59 27.10 44.52
C LEU A 721 -21.89 28.49 44.40
N ARG A 722 -21.59 28.88 43.14
CA ARG A 722 -22.12 30.13 42.55
C ARG A 722 -22.18 30.05 41.01
N ALA A 723 -23.27 30.51 40.42
CA ALA A 723 -23.48 30.52 38.96
C ALA A 723 -23.37 31.95 38.39
N LEU A 724 -22.98 32.05 37.11
CA LEU A 724 -23.10 33.26 36.29
C LEU A 724 -23.51 32.86 34.86
N ASN A 725 -24.55 33.51 34.35
CA ASN A 725 -25.15 33.24 33.04
C ASN A 725 -24.32 33.82 31.89
N LEU A 726 -24.40 33.18 30.71
CA LEU A 726 -24.42 33.84 29.41
C LEU A 726 -25.40 33.09 28.49
N ASN A 727 -26.33 33.83 27.86
CA ASN A 727 -27.39 33.27 27.00
C ASN A 727 -26.93 33.15 25.55
N SER A 728 -27.44 32.14 24.83
CA SER A 728 -27.68 32.22 23.39
C SER A 728 -29.07 31.64 23.06
N ASP A 729 -29.80 32.31 22.17
CA ASP A 729 -31.26 32.31 22.15
C ASP A 729 -31.85 31.32 21.12
N ASN A 730 -32.51 30.26 21.60
CA ASN A 730 -33.14 29.22 20.75
C ASN A 730 -34.63 29.49 20.53
N SER A 731 -34.93 30.43 19.64
CA SER A 731 -36.33 30.77 19.29
C SER A 731 -36.96 29.72 18.34
N PRO A 732 -38.19 29.23 18.61
CA PRO A 732 -38.91 28.30 17.73
C PRO A 732 -39.07 28.76 16.27
N ARG A 733 -39.01 30.07 16.01
CA ARG A 733 -39.05 30.64 14.64
C ARG A 733 -37.81 30.28 13.81
N HIS A 734 -36.64 30.09 14.42
CA HIS A 734 -35.43 29.67 13.70
C HIS A 734 -35.53 28.21 13.25
N MET A 735 -36.04 27.30 14.09
CA MET A 735 -36.21 25.90 13.68
C MET A 735 -37.26 25.71 12.58
N LEU A 736 -38.31 26.56 12.54
CA LEU A 736 -39.27 26.57 11.44
C LEU A 736 -38.61 27.00 10.12
N LYS A 737 -37.79 28.06 10.14
CA LYS A 737 -37.07 28.54 8.96
C LYS A 737 -36.07 27.49 8.41
N LEU A 738 -35.31 26.86 9.31
CA LEU A 738 -34.42 25.75 8.97
C LEU A 738 -35.17 24.54 8.38
N ARG A 739 -36.37 24.22 8.86
CA ARG A 739 -37.20 23.15 8.27
C ARG A 739 -37.71 23.52 6.88
N GLU A 740 -38.06 24.78 6.62
CA GLU A 740 -38.44 25.24 5.28
C GLU A 740 -37.26 25.22 4.30
N GLU A 741 -36.07 25.65 4.73
CA GLU A 741 -34.85 25.61 3.91
C GLU A 741 -34.44 24.16 3.57
N VAL A 742 -34.48 23.23 4.52
CA VAL A 742 -34.23 21.79 4.28
C VAL A 742 -35.30 21.16 3.38
N ALA A 743 -36.57 21.55 3.51
CA ALA A 743 -37.63 21.09 2.61
C ALA A 743 -37.45 21.62 1.18
N ASN A 744 -36.96 22.86 1.03
CA ASN A 744 -36.68 23.46 -0.26
C ASN A 744 -35.47 22.80 -0.94
N LEU A 745 -34.40 22.53 -0.20
CA LEU A 745 -33.24 21.75 -0.65
C LEU A 745 -33.65 20.34 -1.14
N ARG A 746 -34.54 19.64 -0.42
CA ARG A 746 -35.09 18.35 -0.89
C ARG A 746 -35.84 18.46 -2.22
N ARG A 747 -36.63 19.52 -2.44
CA ARG A 747 -37.27 19.75 -3.75
C ARG A 747 -36.24 19.98 -4.84
N VAL A 748 -35.24 20.83 -4.62
CA VAL A 748 -34.18 21.10 -5.60
C VAL A 748 -33.44 19.80 -5.98
N MET A 749 -33.06 18.97 -5.00
CA MET A 749 -32.45 17.66 -5.27
C MET A 749 -33.36 16.70 -6.03
N GLN A 750 -34.67 16.69 -5.75
CA GLN A 750 -35.63 15.89 -6.50
C GLN A 750 -35.80 16.39 -7.94
N THR A 751 -35.75 17.70 -8.17
CA THR A 751 -35.78 18.28 -9.53
C THR A 751 -34.51 17.95 -10.31
N ILE A 752 -33.34 17.96 -9.67
CA ILE A 752 -32.06 17.53 -10.28
C ILE A 752 -32.12 16.05 -10.67
N ARG A 753 -32.59 15.16 -9.77
CA ARG A 753 -32.77 13.73 -10.08
C ARG A 753 -33.79 13.45 -11.19
N ALA A 754 -34.82 14.28 -11.33
CA ALA A 754 -35.79 14.16 -12.42
C ALA A 754 -35.26 14.70 -13.77
N GLY A 755 -34.19 15.50 -13.77
CA GLY A 755 -33.59 16.10 -14.96
C GLY A 755 -32.56 15.23 -15.70
N GLN A 756 -32.15 14.09 -15.15
CA GLN A 756 -31.17 13.17 -15.75
C GLN A 756 -31.81 11.83 -16.15
N LEU A 757 -32.75 11.89 -17.09
CA LEU A 757 -33.26 10.72 -17.83
C LEU A 757 -33.35 11.04 -19.34
N ILE A 758 -32.19 11.19 -19.97
CA ILE A 758 -32.04 11.07 -21.42
C ILE A 758 -30.99 9.98 -21.66
N PRO A 759 -31.34 8.83 -22.25
CA PRO A 759 -30.35 7.82 -22.62
C PRO A 759 -29.44 8.34 -23.74
N PRO A 760 -28.16 7.94 -23.79
CA PRO A 760 -27.28 8.29 -24.90
C PRO A 760 -27.81 7.71 -26.23
N PRO A 761 -27.57 8.37 -27.37
CA PRO A 761 -28.04 7.88 -28.66
C PRO A 761 -27.33 6.58 -29.06
N GLU A 762 -28.09 5.62 -29.60
CA GLU A 762 -27.54 4.42 -30.23
C GLU A 762 -26.76 4.80 -31.49
N TYR A 763 -25.50 4.35 -31.58
CA TYR A 763 -24.71 4.45 -32.80
C TYR A 763 -24.94 3.21 -33.66
N THR A 764 -25.78 3.34 -34.70
CA THR A 764 -25.92 2.32 -35.74
C THR A 764 -24.67 2.31 -36.63
N SER A 765 -23.97 1.18 -36.67
CA SER A 765 -22.89 0.94 -37.62
C SER A 765 -23.48 0.61 -39.01
N ASP A 766 -23.42 1.55 -39.95
CA ASP A 766 -23.60 1.27 -41.38
C ASP A 766 -22.50 1.95 -42.21
N GLY A 767 -22.00 1.24 -43.21
CA GLY A 767 -20.71 1.52 -43.85
C GLY A 767 -20.74 2.49 -45.03
N GLY A 768 -19.54 2.89 -45.47
CA GLY A 768 -19.37 3.76 -46.64
C GLY A 768 -17.95 3.73 -47.20
N SER A 769 -17.64 2.74 -48.04
CA SER A 769 -16.41 2.69 -48.84
C SER A 769 -16.50 3.60 -50.06
N ALA A 770 -15.47 4.40 -50.35
CA ALA A 770 -15.20 4.91 -51.70
C ALA A 770 -13.75 5.39 -51.88
N ALA A 771 -13.10 4.87 -52.94
CA ALA A 771 -11.83 5.29 -53.56
C ALA A 771 -10.55 5.22 -52.70
#